data_AF-A0A7J7HZG3-F1
#
_entry.id   AF-A0A7J7HZG3-F1
#
_cell.length_a   1.000
_cell.length_b   1.000
_cell.length_c   1.000
_cell.angle_alpha   90.00
_cell.angle_beta   90.00
_cell.angle_gamma   90.00
#
_symmetry.space_group_name_H-M   'P 1'
#
loop_
_entity.id
_entity.type
_entity.pdbx_description
1 polymer ?
#
loop_
_entity_poly.entity_id
_entity_poly.type
_entity_poly.pdbx_seq_one_letter_code
_entity_poly.pdbx_strand_id
1 'polypeptide(L)'
;MQGKVEGGVKSSSQCGLKSDLSSNNTSFFSSSLSLKSLKLKTKQQALLIRVTILGLVYVLAFISRLFSVLRYESMIHEFDPYFNYRTTLFLTEKGFYEFWNWFDSESWYPLGRIIGGTLYPGLMVTAALIYWAIKFLRFSVHIREVCVLTAPFFASNTTIVAYLFGKELWDSGAGLVAAALIAICPGYISRSVAGSYDNEGVAIFALLLTFYLFVKAVNTGSLAWALASAFGYFYMVSAWGGYVFIINLIPLYVLVLLITGRYSMRLYIAYNCMYVLGMLLAMQIRFVGFQHVQSGEHMAAMGVFFLMQVFYFLDWVKHLLNDPKLFQAFLRITVTFAVGVGAVALGVGTASGYISPWTGRFYSLLDPTYAKDHIPIIASVSEHQPTAWSSFMFDFHILLFLFPAGLYFCFKKLSDATIFIVMYGLTSMYFAGVMVRLILVATPAVCLISAIAVSATIKNLTQLVRAKSKVAHSGAGKGTSSAKASSKASLDQSLPFQRNSAIALLLGAFYLLSRYATHCTWVTSEAYSSPSIVLAARGAHGNRVIFDDYREAYFWLRQNTPPDAKVMSWWDYGYQITAMGNRTVIVDNNTWNNTHIATVGRAMSSYEDEAYEIMRSLDVDYVLVVFGGVTGYSSDDINKFLWMVRIGGGVFPVIMEPDYLVNGEYRVDKGAAPKMLNCLMYKLSYYRFGELTTEYGKPPGYDRARGVEIGNKDVKLEYLEEAFTTSNWIVRIYKVKPPNNRW
;
A
#
# COMPACT_ATOMS: atom_id res chain seq x y z
N MET A 1 36.94 53.70 -52.26
CA MET A 1 36.29 54.94 -52.73
C MET A 1 34.80 54.61 -52.85
N GLN A 2 33.81 55.27 -52.27
CA GLN A 2 33.58 56.56 -51.62
C GLN A 2 32.65 56.29 -50.40
N GLY A 3 32.73 56.93 -49.23
CA GLY A 3 32.88 58.37 -48.97
C GLY A 3 31.48 58.99 -48.86
N LYS A 4 31.00 59.30 -47.64
CA LYS A 4 30.95 60.67 -47.06
C LYS A 4 29.87 61.54 -47.74
N VAL A 5 29.13 62.48 -47.15
CA VAL A 5 29.03 63.15 -45.84
C VAL A 5 27.90 64.18 -46.00
N GLU A 6 27.18 64.47 -44.90
CA GLU A 6 26.51 65.73 -44.49
C GLU A 6 25.69 66.62 -45.46
N GLY A 7 24.55 67.11 -44.94
CA GLY A 7 24.41 68.56 -44.75
C GLY A 7 23.02 69.20 -44.94
N GLY A 8 22.46 69.76 -43.85
CA GLY A 8 21.52 70.90 -43.83
C GLY A 8 20.05 70.56 -43.46
N VAL A 9 19.55 70.61 -42.21
CA VAL A 9 19.43 71.68 -41.17
C VAL A 9 18.29 72.68 -41.37
N LYS A 10 17.30 72.64 -40.45
CA LYS A 10 16.71 73.73 -39.62
C LYS A 10 15.44 73.14 -38.92
N SER A 11 15.10 73.36 -37.65
CA SER A 11 15.62 74.19 -36.56
C SER A 11 14.96 73.75 -35.25
N SER A 12 15.70 73.79 -34.15
CA SER A 12 15.30 73.55 -32.76
C SER A 12 14.96 74.85 -32.02
N SER A 13 14.01 74.81 -31.08
CA SER A 13 14.14 75.52 -29.79
C SER A 13 13.25 74.92 -28.70
N GLN A 14 13.83 74.90 -27.51
CA GLN A 14 13.43 74.27 -26.24
C GLN A 14 12.16 74.82 -25.59
N CYS A 15 11.48 73.98 -24.79
CA CYS A 15 11.17 74.29 -23.37
C CYS A 15 10.77 73.01 -22.62
N GLY A 16 11.14 72.87 -21.34
CA GLY A 16 10.97 71.66 -20.54
C GLY A 16 10.02 71.76 -19.35
N LEU A 17 9.85 70.59 -18.72
CA LEU A 17 9.54 70.31 -17.29
C LEU A 17 8.11 70.48 -16.72
N LYS A 18 7.48 69.33 -16.41
CA LYS A 18 6.98 68.82 -15.09
C LYS A 18 5.76 67.89 -15.26
N SER A 19 5.95 66.57 -15.09
CA SER A 19 5.54 65.74 -13.92
C SER A 19 4.02 65.60 -13.72
N ASP A 20 3.48 64.39 -13.90
CA ASP A 20 2.80 63.70 -12.79
C ASP A 20 2.46 62.21 -13.05
N LEU A 21 2.52 61.48 -11.94
CA LEU A 21 2.52 60.04 -11.76
C LEU A 21 1.15 59.36 -11.98
N SER A 22 1.23 58.06 -12.25
CA SER A 22 0.47 56.95 -11.61
C SER A 22 -0.44 56.09 -12.51
N SER A 23 -0.37 54.78 -12.24
CA SER A 23 -1.19 53.64 -12.72
C SER A 23 -0.73 52.83 -13.95
N ASN A 24 0.55 52.47 -14.00
CA ASN A 24 0.97 51.20 -14.63
C ASN A 24 0.83 50.07 -13.60
N ASN A 25 -0.22 49.23 -13.71
CA ASN A 25 -0.30 47.88 -13.12
C ASN A 25 -1.62 47.19 -13.51
N THR A 26 -1.76 46.69 -14.74
CA THR A 26 -2.84 45.72 -15.11
C THR A 26 -2.67 45.03 -16.48
N SER A 27 -1.47 44.98 -17.08
CA SER A 27 -1.30 44.41 -18.44
C SER A 27 -0.50 43.11 -18.55
N PHE A 28 -0.08 42.48 -17.44
CA PHE A 28 0.82 41.32 -17.49
C PHE A 28 0.15 39.93 -17.46
N PHE A 29 -1.18 39.83 -17.42
CA PHE A 29 -1.91 38.55 -17.29
C PHE A 29 -2.64 38.05 -18.56
N SER A 30 -2.44 38.67 -19.72
CA SER A 30 -3.21 38.32 -20.95
C SER A 30 -2.48 37.44 -21.97
N SER A 31 -1.30 36.89 -21.67
CA SER A 31 -0.65 35.89 -22.54
C SER A 31 -1.23 34.49 -22.33
N SER A 32 -2.54 34.34 -22.59
CA SER A 32 -3.14 33.03 -22.75
C SER A 32 -2.53 32.36 -23.98
N LEU A 33 -1.88 31.20 -23.81
CA LEU A 33 -1.52 30.30 -24.91
C LEU A 33 -2.70 30.17 -25.87
N SER A 34 -2.55 30.74 -27.07
CA SER A 34 -3.58 30.74 -28.10
C SER A 34 -3.69 29.35 -28.72
N LEU A 35 -4.51 28.48 -28.10
CA LEU A 35 -5.03 27.23 -28.68
C LEU A 35 -5.95 27.47 -29.90
N LYS A 36 -6.12 28.73 -30.35
CA LYS A 36 -6.88 29.09 -31.56
C LYS A 36 -6.13 28.79 -32.86
N SER A 37 -4.81 28.54 -32.84
CA SER A 37 -4.05 28.25 -34.07
C SER A 37 -4.31 26.84 -34.62
N LEU A 38 -4.80 25.92 -33.79
CA LEU A 38 -5.23 24.58 -34.19
C LEU A 38 -6.73 24.62 -34.53
N LYS A 39 -7.08 24.68 -35.82
CA LYS A 39 -8.45 24.52 -36.35
C LYS A 39 -8.99 23.09 -36.13
N LEU A 40 -9.05 22.64 -34.88
CA LEU A 40 -9.58 21.34 -34.46
C LEU A 40 -11.07 21.47 -34.13
N LYS A 41 -11.88 20.46 -34.52
CA LYS A 41 -13.30 20.40 -34.14
C LYS A 41 -13.42 20.39 -32.60
N THR A 42 -14.51 20.92 -32.04
CA THR A 42 -14.74 20.99 -30.58
C THR A 42 -14.59 19.64 -29.86
N LYS A 43 -14.95 18.52 -30.51
CA LYS A 43 -14.72 17.16 -29.99
C LYS A 43 -13.23 16.77 -29.96
N GLN A 44 -12.45 17.17 -30.96
CA GLN A 44 -11.02 16.91 -31.03
C GLN A 44 -10.25 17.77 -30.00
N GLN A 45 -10.65 19.02 -29.80
CA GLN A 45 -10.09 19.88 -28.75
C GLN A 45 -10.34 19.30 -27.35
N ALA A 46 -11.55 18.81 -27.07
CA ALA A 46 -11.86 18.16 -25.80
C ALA A 46 -11.06 16.89 -25.57
N LEU A 47 -10.82 16.10 -26.63
CA LEU A 47 -9.99 14.89 -26.56
C LEU A 47 -8.52 15.25 -26.32
N LEU A 48 -7.99 16.26 -27.02
CA LEU A 48 -6.62 16.74 -26.83
C LEU A 48 -6.39 17.18 -25.39
N ILE A 49 -7.27 18.01 -24.83
CA ILE A 49 -7.17 18.47 -23.43
C ILE A 49 -7.17 17.29 -22.46
N ARG A 50 -8.01 16.27 -22.68
CA ARG A 50 -8.05 15.07 -21.82
C ARG A 50 -6.75 14.29 -21.88
N VAL A 51 -6.21 14.06 -23.08
CA VAL A 51 -4.95 13.34 -23.27
C VAL A 51 -3.80 14.12 -22.65
N THR A 52 -3.75 15.44 -22.83
CA THR A 52 -2.72 16.30 -22.22
C THR A 52 -2.80 16.26 -20.69
N ILE A 53 -3.99 16.38 -20.10
CA ILE A 53 -4.15 16.29 -18.64
C ILE A 53 -3.71 14.92 -18.13
N LEU A 54 -4.11 13.83 -18.80
CA LEU A 54 -3.68 12.48 -18.41
C LEU A 54 -2.17 12.29 -18.53
N GLY A 55 -1.53 12.83 -19.57
CA GLY A 55 -0.08 12.82 -19.72
C GLY A 55 0.61 13.58 -18.59
N LEU A 56 0.10 14.75 -18.21
CA LEU A 56 0.63 15.52 -17.07
C LEU A 56 0.44 14.79 -15.73
N VAL A 57 -0.73 14.17 -15.51
CA VAL A 57 -1.01 13.39 -14.30
C VAL A 57 -0.11 12.16 -14.22
N TYR A 58 0.15 11.50 -15.35
CA TYR A 58 1.07 10.36 -15.41
C TYR A 58 2.50 10.77 -15.01
N VAL A 59 3.00 11.88 -15.58
CA VAL A 59 4.32 12.43 -15.24
C VAL A 59 4.37 12.86 -13.78
N LEU A 60 3.31 13.49 -13.27
CA LEU A 60 3.21 13.89 -11.87
C LEU A 60 3.26 12.69 -10.92
N ALA A 61 2.55 11.61 -11.24
CA ALA A 61 2.54 10.38 -10.46
C ALA A 61 3.92 9.72 -10.40
N PHE A 62 4.68 9.79 -11.49
CA PHE A 62 6.04 9.26 -11.54
C PHE A 62 7.01 10.12 -10.72
N ILE A 63 7.01 11.45 -10.93
CA ILE A 63 7.95 12.37 -10.26
C ILE A 63 7.73 12.41 -8.75
N SER A 64 6.47 12.38 -8.29
CA SER A 64 6.16 12.42 -6.85
C SER A 64 6.74 11.25 -6.06
N ARG A 65 7.13 10.16 -6.72
CA ARG A 65 7.69 8.95 -6.08
C ARG A 65 9.21 8.88 -6.11
N LEU A 66 9.89 9.84 -6.74
CA LEU A 66 11.36 9.83 -6.90
C LEU A 66 12.11 10.54 -5.76
N PHE A 67 11.43 11.08 -4.75
CA PHE A 67 12.09 11.85 -3.69
C PHE A 67 13.17 11.07 -2.93
N SER A 68 12.98 9.77 -2.70
CA SER A 68 13.98 8.91 -2.05
C SER A 68 15.26 8.80 -2.90
N VAL A 69 15.10 8.47 -4.18
CA VAL A 69 16.20 8.32 -5.14
C VAL A 69 16.91 9.64 -5.44
N LEU A 70 16.21 10.77 -5.40
CA LEU A 70 16.82 12.09 -5.60
C LEU A 70 17.62 12.58 -4.39
N ARG A 71 17.21 12.20 -3.18
CA ARG A 71 17.84 12.62 -1.92
C ARG A 71 18.97 11.72 -1.47
N TYR A 72 18.92 10.46 -1.89
CA TYR A 72 19.86 9.40 -1.52
C TYR A 72 20.35 8.72 -2.80
N GLU A 73 20.75 7.45 -2.68
CA GLU A 73 21.16 6.63 -3.82
C GLU A 73 19.97 5.83 -4.36
N SER A 74 20.06 5.41 -5.62
CA SER A 74 19.13 4.43 -6.19
C SER A 74 19.39 3.06 -5.56
N MET A 75 18.63 2.75 -4.51
CA MET A 75 18.75 1.52 -3.74
C MET A 75 17.37 1.04 -3.29
N ILE A 76 17.34 -0.23 -2.89
CA ILE A 76 16.12 -0.85 -2.36
C ILE A 76 15.94 -0.42 -0.90
N HIS A 77 14.70 -0.12 -0.53
CA HIS A 77 14.32 0.31 0.81
C HIS A 77 13.53 -0.79 1.53
N GLU A 78 13.40 -0.65 2.85
CA GLU A 78 12.69 -1.59 3.74
C GLU A 78 13.41 -2.96 3.86
N PHE A 79 12.80 -3.88 4.61
CA PHE A 79 13.36 -5.21 4.86
C PHE A 79 12.88 -6.22 3.81
N ASP A 80 11.58 -6.23 3.54
CA ASP A 80 10.91 -7.22 2.65
C ASP A 80 11.39 -7.18 1.18
N PRO A 81 11.59 -6.01 0.56
CA PRO A 81 12.00 -5.93 -0.85
C PRO A 81 13.35 -6.59 -1.20
N TYR A 82 14.23 -6.83 -0.22
CA TYR A 82 15.51 -7.51 -0.45
C TYR A 82 15.33 -8.97 -0.88
N PHE A 83 14.33 -9.67 -0.34
CA PHE A 83 13.98 -11.02 -0.77
C PHE A 83 13.46 -11.01 -2.21
N ASN A 84 12.56 -10.07 -2.54
CA ASN A 84 12.01 -9.92 -3.88
C ASN A 84 13.13 -9.59 -4.89
N TYR A 85 14.12 -8.78 -4.51
CA TYR A 85 15.24 -8.49 -5.38
C TYR A 85 16.16 -9.69 -5.59
N ARG A 86 16.52 -10.43 -4.54
CA ARG A 86 17.35 -11.66 -4.63
C ARG A 86 16.68 -12.70 -5.53
N THR A 87 15.37 -12.89 -5.38
CA THR A 87 14.59 -13.81 -6.21
C THR A 87 14.49 -13.36 -7.66
N THR A 88 14.30 -12.07 -7.93
CA THR A 88 14.32 -11.51 -9.29
C THR A 88 15.70 -11.64 -9.94
N LEU A 89 16.78 -11.40 -9.20
CA LEU A 89 18.16 -11.61 -9.68
C LEU A 89 18.35 -13.07 -10.12
N PHE A 90 18.00 -14.03 -9.25
CA PHE A 90 18.07 -15.45 -9.54
C PHE A 90 17.25 -15.83 -10.79
N LEU A 91 16.02 -15.31 -10.92
CA LEU A 91 15.17 -15.53 -12.09
C LEU A 91 15.80 -15.02 -13.39
N THR A 92 16.49 -13.88 -13.34
CA THR A 92 17.14 -13.32 -14.54
C THR A 92 18.43 -14.03 -14.94
N GLU A 93 19.17 -14.60 -13.99
CA GLU A 93 20.45 -15.27 -14.24
C GLU A 93 20.28 -16.75 -14.62
N LYS A 94 19.39 -17.47 -13.93
CA LYS A 94 19.21 -18.93 -14.07
C LYS A 94 17.97 -19.33 -14.86
N GLY A 95 17.05 -18.38 -15.09
CA GLY A 95 15.83 -18.60 -15.87
C GLY A 95 14.66 -19.16 -15.06
N PHE A 96 13.52 -19.30 -15.74
CA PHE A 96 12.24 -19.58 -15.10
C PHE A 96 12.12 -21.00 -14.52
N TYR A 97 12.63 -22.02 -15.21
CA TYR A 97 12.52 -23.42 -14.76
C TYR A 97 13.30 -23.69 -13.48
N GLU A 98 14.54 -23.17 -13.38
CA GLU A 98 15.34 -23.29 -12.15
C GLU A 98 14.72 -22.49 -11.01
N PHE A 99 14.22 -21.27 -11.29
CA PHE A 99 13.50 -20.46 -10.31
C PHE A 99 12.26 -21.18 -9.74
N TRP A 100 11.47 -21.82 -10.61
CA TRP A 100 10.25 -22.51 -10.22
C TRP A 100 10.52 -23.72 -9.31
N ASN A 101 11.67 -24.36 -9.43
CA ASN A 101 12.09 -25.51 -8.62
C ASN A 101 13.19 -25.17 -7.61
N TRP A 102 13.40 -23.88 -7.31
CA TRP A 102 14.49 -23.45 -6.46
C TRP A 102 14.26 -23.82 -4.99
N PHE A 103 15.22 -24.57 -4.43
CA PHE A 103 15.39 -24.78 -3.00
C PHE A 103 16.55 -23.91 -2.49
N ASP A 104 16.27 -23.02 -1.56
CA ASP A 104 17.25 -22.14 -0.94
C ASP A 104 17.74 -22.73 0.39
N SER A 105 19.00 -23.14 0.40
CA SER A 105 19.69 -23.63 1.60
C SER A 105 20.28 -22.52 2.46
N GLU A 106 20.35 -21.28 1.95
CA GLU A 106 20.94 -20.14 2.68
C GLU A 106 19.93 -19.50 3.66
N SER A 107 18.64 -19.81 3.53
CA SER A 107 17.59 -19.31 4.43
C SER A 107 17.00 -20.44 5.27
N TRP A 108 16.62 -20.15 6.52
CA TRP A 108 16.05 -21.13 7.46
C TRP A 108 16.97 -22.33 7.73
N TYR A 109 18.25 -22.13 8.00
CA TYR A 109 19.08 -23.24 8.46
C TYR A 109 18.54 -23.78 9.80
N PRO A 110 18.39 -25.12 9.97
CA PRO A 110 18.81 -26.23 9.10
C PRO A 110 17.76 -26.76 8.11
N LEU A 111 16.56 -26.18 8.07
CA LEU A 111 15.41 -26.66 7.29
C LEU A 111 15.53 -26.38 5.78
N GLY A 112 16.04 -25.20 5.42
CA GLY A 112 15.96 -24.67 4.07
C GLY A 112 14.55 -24.19 3.68
N ARG A 113 14.43 -23.50 2.54
CA ARG A 113 13.15 -22.96 2.03
C ARG A 113 12.94 -23.29 0.56
N ILE A 114 11.79 -23.88 0.22
CA ILE A 114 11.37 -24.09 -1.18
C ILE A 114 10.77 -22.78 -1.70
N ILE A 115 11.55 -22.01 -2.44
CA ILE A 115 11.18 -20.66 -2.84
C ILE A 115 10.06 -20.68 -3.88
N GLY A 116 10.16 -21.50 -4.93
CA GLY A 116 9.15 -21.55 -6.01
C GLY A 116 7.74 -21.98 -5.57
N GLY A 117 7.61 -22.61 -4.40
CA GLY A 117 6.32 -22.99 -3.81
C GLY A 117 5.84 -22.07 -2.69
N THR A 118 6.68 -21.17 -2.18
CA THR A 118 6.39 -20.34 -0.99
C THR A 118 6.33 -18.84 -1.29
N LEU A 119 6.21 -18.45 -2.56
CA LEU A 119 6.10 -17.06 -2.99
C LEU A 119 5.07 -16.85 -4.10
N TYR A 120 4.69 -15.58 -4.26
CA TYR A 120 3.88 -15.07 -5.36
C TYR A 120 4.80 -14.60 -6.50
N PRO A 121 4.84 -15.26 -7.67
CA PRO A 121 5.86 -15.02 -8.69
C PRO A 121 5.60 -13.77 -9.55
N GLY A 122 4.44 -13.13 -9.40
CA GLY A 122 3.95 -12.08 -10.29
C GLY A 122 4.86 -10.85 -10.35
N LEU A 123 5.37 -10.38 -9.20
CA LEU A 123 6.27 -9.24 -9.15
C LEU A 123 7.61 -9.53 -9.85
N MET A 124 8.22 -10.68 -9.57
CA MET A 124 9.51 -11.08 -10.13
C MET A 124 9.43 -11.31 -11.63
N VAL A 125 8.40 -12.03 -12.10
CA VAL A 125 8.18 -12.28 -13.53
C VAL A 125 7.94 -10.97 -14.27
N THR A 126 7.17 -10.04 -13.68
CA THR A 126 6.91 -8.74 -14.29
C THR A 126 8.19 -7.92 -14.45
N ALA A 127 9.03 -7.85 -13.41
CA ALA A 127 10.30 -7.14 -13.49
C ALA A 127 11.28 -7.81 -14.47
N ALA A 128 11.34 -9.15 -14.50
CA ALA A 128 12.16 -9.90 -15.45
C ALA A 128 11.72 -9.68 -16.90
N LEU A 129 10.40 -9.66 -17.18
CA LEU A 129 9.86 -9.34 -18.50
C LEU A 129 10.22 -7.92 -18.94
N ILE A 130 10.11 -6.94 -18.04
CA ILE A 130 10.54 -5.56 -18.32
C ILE A 130 12.04 -5.52 -18.62
N TYR A 131 12.86 -6.21 -17.82
CA TYR A 131 14.31 -6.30 -18.02
C TYR A 131 14.67 -6.93 -19.37
N TRP A 132 14.05 -8.06 -19.73
CA TRP A 132 14.28 -8.73 -21.01
C TRP A 132 13.79 -7.88 -22.20
N ALA A 133 12.67 -7.16 -22.06
CA ALA A 133 12.20 -6.23 -23.09
C ALA A 133 13.18 -5.07 -23.31
N ILE A 134 13.72 -4.48 -22.23
CA ILE A 134 14.74 -3.42 -22.30
C ILE A 134 16.04 -3.94 -22.92
N LYS A 135 16.47 -5.14 -22.54
CA LYS A 135 17.66 -5.81 -23.10
C LYS A 135 17.47 -6.16 -24.58
N PHE A 136 16.27 -6.56 -24.98
CA PHE A 136 15.90 -6.78 -26.38
C PHE A 136 16.00 -5.49 -27.19
N LEU A 137 15.63 -4.35 -26.60
CA LEU A 137 15.81 -3.00 -27.16
C LEU A 137 17.27 -2.50 -27.11
N ARG A 138 18.24 -3.34 -26.74
CA ARG A 138 19.70 -3.05 -26.65
C ARG A 138 20.10 -2.00 -25.62
N PHE A 139 19.23 -1.65 -24.67
CA PHE A 139 19.63 -0.83 -23.53
C PHE A 139 20.26 -1.70 -22.44
N SER A 140 21.50 -1.41 -22.06
CA SER A 140 22.20 -2.09 -20.97
C SER A 140 21.86 -1.44 -19.62
N VAL A 141 20.75 -1.85 -19.02
CA VAL A 141 20.33 -1.41 -17.68
C VAL A 141 20.59 -2.53 -16.67
N HIS A 142 21.04 -2.19 -15.46
CA HIS A 142 21.20 -3.15 -14.38
C HIS A 142 19.84 -3.53 -13.78
N ILE A 143 19.63 -4.81 -13.41
CA ILE A 143 18.34 -5.31 -12.90
C ILE A 143 17.86 -4.53 -11.66
N ARG A 144 18.78 -4.10 -10.80
CA ARG A 144 18.49 -3.24 -9.63
C ARG A 144 17.70 -1.99 -10.00
N GLU A 145 18.07 -1.29 -11.07
CA GLU A 145 17.39 -0.05 -11.47
C GLU A 145 15.97 -0.33 -11.99
N VAL A 146 15.76 -1.49 -12.63
CA VAL A 146 14.42 -1.94 -13.04
C VAL A 146 13.57 -2.21 -11.79
N CYS A 147 14.10 -2.93 -10.79
CA CYS A 147 13.37 -3.20 -9.55
C CYS A 147 13.01 -1.89 -8.80
N VAL A 148 13.95 -0.95 -8.67
CA VAL A 148 13.73 0.34 -7.99
C VAL A 148 12.63 1.16 -8.68
N LEU A 149 12.56 1.16 -10.01
CA LEU A 149 11.61 1.97 -10.79
C LEU A 149 10.30 1.24 -11.15
N THR A 150 10.15 -0.03 -10.78
CA THR A 150 8.92 -0.81 -11.06
C THR A 150 7.70 -0.22 -10.37
N ALA A 151 7.80 0.15 -9.08
CA ALA A 151 6.67 0.71 -8.34
C ALA A 151 6.17 2.07 -8.90
N PRO A 152 7.03 3.07 -9.18
CA PRO A 152 6.61 4.30 -9.88
C PRO A 152 5.97 4.06 -11.25
N PHE A 153 6.48 3.10 -12.02
CA PHE A 153 5.93 2.75 -13.33
C PHE A 153 4.50 2.19 -13.21
N PHE A 154 4.29 1.22 -12.31
CA PHE A 154 2.96 0.67 -12.08
C PHE A 154 2.00 1.68 -11.45
N ALA A 155 2.46 2.51 -10.52
CA ALA A 155 1.64 3.58 -9.96
C ALA A 155 1.18 4.60 -11.00
N SER A 156 2.02 4.92 -11.98
CA SER A 156 1.64 5.79 -13.09
C SER A 156 0.59 5.13 -13.98
N ASN A 157 0.71 3.83 -14.26
CA ASN A 157 -0.32 3.05 -14.95
C ASN A 157 -1.63 2.95 -14.16
N THR A 158 -1.56 2.87 -12.82
CA THR A 158 -2.74 2.90 -11.94
C THR A 158 -3.57 4.16 -12.15
N THR A 159 -2.96 5.32 -12.42
CA THR A 159 -3.72 6.55 -12.70
C THR A 159 -4.55 6.45 -13.99
N ILE A 160 -4.05 5.74 -15.01
CA ILE A 160 -4.77 5.51 -16.27
C ILE A 160 -5.96 4.57 -16.02
N VAL A 161 -5.75 3.50 -15.27
CA VAL A 161 -6.82 2.56 -14.92
C VAL A 161 -7.88 3.24 -14.05
N ALA A 162 -7.47 4.08 -13.09
CA ALA A 162 -8.39 4.88 -12.29
C ALA A 162 -9.21 5.87 -13.13
N TYR A 163 -8.62 6.48 -14.16
CA TYR A 163 -9.37 7.29 -15.13
C TYR A 163 -10.45 6.48 -15.86
N LEU A 164 -10.06 5.31 -16.40
CA LEU A 164 -10.97 4.43 -17.12
C LEU A 164 -12.11 3.95 -16.20
N PHE A 165 -11.80 3.60 -14.97
CA PHE A 165 -12.78 3.16 -13.99
C PHE A 165 -13.72 4.29 -13.57
N GLY A 166 -13.19 5.47 -13.22
CA GLY A 166 -14.00 6.64 -12.88
C GLY A 166 -14.90 7.11 -14.03
N LYS A 167 -14.47 6.91 -15.29
CA LYS A 167 -15.28 7.19 -16.48
C LYS A 167 -16.49 6.25 -16.61
N GLU A 168 -16.34 4.96 -16.26
CA GLU A 168 -17.44 3.99 -16.27
C GLU A 168 -18.42 4.22 -15.11
N LEU A 169 -17.94 4.70 -13.96
CA LEU A 169 -18.77 4.97 -12.78
C LEU A 169 -19.68 6.18 -12.95
N TRP A 170 -19.20 7.27 -13.55
CA TRP A 170 -19.94 8.53 -13.61
C TRP A 170 -19.79 9.28 -14.94
N ASP A 171 -18.70 10.04 -15.11
CA ASP A 171 -18.40 10.75 -16.35
C ASP A 171 -16.89 10.95 -16.55
N SER A 172 -16.51 11.42 -17.75
CA SER A 172 -15.10 11.66 -18.07
C SER A 172 -14.44 12.72 -17.19
N GLY A 173 -15.23 13.61 -16.55
CA GLY A 173 -14.72 14.62 -15.61
C GLY A 173 -14.33 13.98 -14.28
N ALA A 174 -15.21 13.12 -13.74
CA ALA A 174 -14.93 12.34 -12.54
C ALA A 174 -13.71 11.43 -12.73
N GLY A 175 -13.55 10.81 -13.91
CA GLY A 175 -12.36 10.04 -14.24
C GLY A 175 -11.05 10.85 -14.18
N LEU A 176 -11.03 12.08 -14.73
CA LEU A 176 -9.82 12.93 -14.68
C LEU A 176 -9.47 13.34 -13.24
N VAL A 177 -10.49 13.69 -12.45
CA VAL A 177 -10.29 14.04 -11.04
C VAL A 177 -9.80 12.82 -10.26
N ALA A 178 -10.36 11.64 -10.48
CA ALA A 178 -9.91 10.40 -9.82
C ALA A 178 -8.44 10.10 -10.13
N ALA A 179 -8.03 10.22 -11.39
CA ALA A 179 -6.65 10.02 -11.80
C ALA A 179 -5.70 11.04 -11.15
N ALA A 180 -6.10 12.32 -11.04
CA ALA A 180 -5.30 13.34 -10.40
C ALA A 180 -5.17 13.13 -8.88
N LEU A 181 -6.24 12.68 -8.21
CA LEU A 181 -6.21 12.42 -6.76
C LEU A 181 -5.36 11.20 -6.42
N ILE A 182 -5.52 10.08 -7.14
CA ILE A 182 -4.75 8.85 -6.87
C ILE A 182 -3.26 9.00 -7.19
N ALA A 183 -2.90 9.87 -8.15
CA ALA A 183 -1.53 10.13 -8.54
C ALA A 183 -0.67 10.64 -7.36
N ILE A 184 -1.25 11.46 -6.49
CA ILE A 184 -0.54 12.14 -5.39
C ILE A 184 -0.95 11.66 -3.99
N CYS A 185 -1.91 10.73 -3.87
CA CYS A 185 -2.43 10.34 -2.57
C CYS A 185 -1.35 9.68 -1.67
N PRO A 186 -1.07 10.20 -0.46
CA PRO A 186 -0.04 9.67 0.43
C PRO A 186 -0.24 8.22 0.82
N GLY A 187 -1.49 7.81 1.10
CA GLY A 187 -1.83 6.43 1.43
C GLY A 187 -1.45 5.39 0.37
N TYR A 188 -1.37 5.78 -0.91
CA TYR A 188 -0.84 4.92 -1.97
C TYR A 188 0.67 5.10 -2.17
N ILE A 189 1.18 6.33 -2.00
CA ILE A 189 2.61 6.63 -2.15
C ILE A 189 3.45 5.90 -1.10
N SER A 190 2.97 5.74 0.13
CA SER A 190 3.69 5.11 1.24
C SER A 190 4.33 3.75 0.90
N ARG A 191 3.68 2.94 0.05
CA ARG A 191 4.17 1.63 -0.42
C ARG A 191 4.43 1.58 -1.93
N SER A 192 4.51 2.73 -2.59
CA SER A 192 4.84 2.83 -4.03
C SER A 192 5.95 3.84 -4.34
N VAL A 193 6.74 4.24 -3.34
CA VAL A 193 7.94 5.07 -3.52
C VAL A 193 8.99 4.31 -4.33
N ALA A 194 9.78 5.02 -5.12
CA ALA A 194 10.93 4.43 -5.81
C ALA A 194 11.90 3.79 -4.79
N GLY A 195 12.30 2.55 -5.05
CA GLY A 195 13.12 1.74 -4.14
C GLY A 195 12.33 0.78 -3.25
N SER A 196 11.02 0.99 -3.05
CA SER A 196 10.14 0.03 -2.40
C SER A 196 9.69 -1.02 -3.43
N TYR A 197 10.50 -2.08 -3.59
CA TYR A 197 10.20 -3.20 -4.49
C TYR A 197 9.37 -4.28 -3.78
N ASP A 198 8.17 -3.90 -3.38
CA ASP A 198 7.20 -4.79 -2.75
C ASP A 198 6.02 -5.11 -3.67
N ASN A 199 5.28 -6.16 -3.32
CA ASN A 199 4.20 -6.72 -4.13
C ASN A 199 3.02 -5.74 -4.28
N GLU A 200 2.79 -4.91 -3.26
CA GLU A 200 1.75 -3.89 -3.17
C GLU A 200 1.74 -2.92 -4.36
N GLY A 201 2.92 -2.51 -4.84
CA GLY A 201 3.06 -1.55 -5.92
C GLY A 201 2.44 -2.03 -7.23
N VAL A 202 2.51 -3.34 -7.49
CA VAL A 202 1.89 -3.98 -8.67
C VAL A 202 0.46 -4.44 -8.37
N ALA A 203 0.20 -4.84 -7.12
CA ALA A 203 -1.09 -5.37 -6.70
C ALA A 203 -2.23 -4.34 -6.83
N ILE A 204 -2.00 -3.07 -6.46
CA ILE A 204 -3.05 -2.04 -6.56
C ILE A 204 -3.45 -1.76 -8.01
N PHE A 205 -2.48 -1.79 -8.93
CA PHE A 205 -2.76 -1.75 -10.36
C PHE A 205 -3.63 -2.94 -10.80
N ALA A 206 -3.25 -4.16 -10.41
CA ALA A 206 -3.97 -5.38 -10.76
C ALA A 206 -5.40 -5.40 -10.18
N LEU A 207 -5.57 -4.94 -8.94
CA LEU A 207 -6.85 -4.83 -8.25
C LEU A 207 -7.80 -3.88 -8.96
N LEU A 208 -7.34 -2.65 -9.27
CA LEU A 208 -8.14 -1.68 -10.00
C LEU A 208 -8.46 -2.13 -11.42
N LEU A 209 -7.51 -2.79 -12.10
CA LEU A 209 -7.72 -3.34 -13.44
C LEU A 209 -8.80 -4.42 -13.42
N THR A 210 -8.75 -5.32 -12.44
CA THR A 210 -9.74 -6.40 -12.27
C THR A 210 -11.13 -5.84 -12.02
N PHE A 211 -11.26 -4.86 -11.11
CA PHE A 211 -12.53 -4.19 -10.83
C PHE A 211 -13.08 -3.41 -12.02
N TYR A 212 -12.22 -2.68 -12.73
CA TYR A 212 -12.61 -1.99 -13.96
C TYR A 212 -13.16 -2.95 -15.01
N LEU A 213 -12.42 -4.04 -15.30
CA LEU A 213 -12.83 -5.03 -16.30
C LEU A 213 -14.11 -5.76 -15.88
N PHE A 214 -14.27 -6.05 -14.59
CA PHE A 214 -15.47 -6.68 -14.06
C PHE A 214 -16.70 -5.78 -14.19
N VAL A 215 -16.62 -4.52 -13.75
CA VAL A 215 -17.74 -3.56 -13.88
C VAL A 215 -18.09 -3.32 -15.35
N LYS A 216 -17.08 -3.26 -16.23
CA LYS A 216 -17.30 -3.17 -17.67
C LYS A 216 -17.99 -4.41 -18.24
N ALA A 217 -17.64 -5.61 -17.75
CA ALA A 217 -18.30 -6.85 -18.12
C ALA A 217 -19.77 -6.86 -17.67
N VAL A 218 -20.08 -6.37 -16.47
CA VAL A 218 -21.47 -6.25 -15.96
C VAL A 218 -22.28 -5.25 -16.80
N ASN A 219 -21.72 -4.09 -17.12
CA ASN A 219 -22.40 -3.06 -17.91
C ASN A 219 -22.68 -3.53 -19.36
N THR A 220 -21.72 -4.20 -19.99
CA THR A 220 -21.82 -4.62 -21.40
C THR A 220 -22.46 -5.99 -21.59
N GLY A 221 -22.29 -6.91 -20.64
CA GLY A 221 -22.69 -8.31 -20.76
C GLY A 221 -21.86 -9.14 -21.73
N SER A 222 -20.67 -8.67 -22.13
CA SER A 222 -19.82 -9.39 -23.09
C SER A 222 -18.89 -10.39 -22.41
N LEU A 223 -18.82 -11.59 -22.99
CA LEU A 223 -17.91 -12.66 -22.58
C LEU A 223 -16.44 -12.21 -22.63
N ALA A 224 -16.05 -11.41 -23.64
CA ALA A 224 -14.67 -10.97 -23.80
C ALA A 224 -14.17 -10.14 -22.60
N TRP A 225 -15.02 -9.26 -22.06
CA TRP A 225 -14.68 -8.47 -20.87
C TRP A 225 -14.66 -9.33 -19.60
N ALA A 226 -15.50 -10.36 -19.51
CA ALA A 226 -15.48 -11.31 -18.40
C ALA A 226 -14.20 -12.16 -18.40
N LEU A 227 -13.76 -12.65 -19.57
CA LEU A 227 -12.48 -13.36 -19.73
C LEU A 227 -11.30 -12.45 -19.39
N ALA A 228 -11.29 -11.20 -19.86
CA ALA A 228 -10.26 -10.23 -19.51
C ALA A 228 -10.22 -9.97 -17.99
N SER A 229 -11.38 -9.90 -17.33
CA SER A 229 -11.47 -9.78 -15.87
C SER A 229 -10.88 -11.00 -15.15
N ALA A 230 -11.11 -12.23 -15.66
CA ALA A 230 -10.50 -13.45 -15.11
C ALA A 230 -8.97 -13.45 -15.25
N PHE A 231 -8.42 -12.99 -16.38
CA PHE A 231 -6.97 -12.82 -16.53
C PHE A 231 -6.40 -11.73 -15.63
N GLY A 232 -7.14 -10.62 -15.43
CA GLY A 232 -6.78 -9.60 -14.44
C GLY A 232 -6.74 -10.17 -13.02
N TYR A 233 -7.72 -11.01 -12.67
CA TYR A 233 -7.74 -11.73 -11.41
C TYR A 233 -6.58 -12.71 -11.26
N PHE A 234 -6.26 -13.49 -12.30
CA PHE A 234 -5.09 -14.37 -12.30
C PHE A 234 -3.79 -13.60 -12.05
N TYR A 235 -3.61 -12.46 -12.72
CA TYR A 235 -2.46 -11.59 -12.48
C TYR A 235 -2.40 -11.12 -11.03
N MET A 236 -3.54 -10.72 -10.45
CA MET A 236 -3.62 -10.37 -9.02
C MET A 236 -3.24 -11.53 -8.11
N VAL A 237 -3.78 -12.74 -8.32
CA VAL A 237 -3.45 -13.94 -7.52
C VAL A 237 -1.96 -14.24 -7.62
N SER A 238 -1.35 -14.02 -8.79
CA SER A 238 0.10 -14.22 -8.97
C SER A 238 0.95 -13.17 -8.27
N ALA A 239 0.42 -11.97 -8.03
CA ALA A 239 1.19 -10.83 -7.51
C ALA A 239 1.04 -10.66 -5.99
N TRP A 240 -0.15 -10.83 -5.42
CA TRP A 240 -0.40 -10.52 -4.01
C TRP A 240 -1.51 -11.36 -3.38
N GLY A 241 -1.33 -11.72 -2.10
CA GLY A 241 -2.30 -12.47 -1.31
C GLY A 241 -3.65 -11.79 -1.08
N GLY A 242 -3.76 -10.48 -1.36
CA GLY A 242 -5.03 -9.76 -1.31
C GLY A 242 -6.04 -10.14 -2.41
N TYR A 243 -5.75 -11.15 -3.24
CA TYR A 243 -6.75 -11.73 -4.15
C TYR A 243 -7.98 -12.29 -3.40
N VAL A 244 -7.81 -12.68 -2.12
CA VAL A 244 -8.90 -13.08 -1.21
C VAL A 244 -9.91 -11.95 -1.02
N PHE A 245 -9.46 -10.69 -1.02
CA PHE A 245 -10.37 -9.55 -0.95
C PHE A 245 -11.25 -9.43 -2.20
N ILE A 246 -10.67 -9.60 -3.39
CA ILE A 246 -11.41 -9.51 -4.67
C ILE A 246 -12.47 -10.61 -4.75
N ILE A 247 -12.08 -11.85 -4.45
CA ILE A 247 -12.97 -13.01 -4.58
C ILE A 247 -14.07 -13.03 -3.53
N ASN A 248 -13.97 -12.26 -2.44
CA ASN A 248 -15.06 -12.10 -1.48
C ASN A 248 -15.92 -10.86 -1.75
N LEU A 249 -15.33 -9.78 -2.26
CA LEU A 249 -16.06 -8.56 -2.61
C LEU A 249 -17.00 -8.75 -3.82
N ILE A 250 -16.54 -9.46 -4.86
CA ILE A 250 -17.35 -9.68 -6.07
C ILE A 250 -18.63 -10.48 -5.76
N PRO A 251 -18.58 -11.64 -5.06
CA PRO A 251 -19.79 -12.36 -4.65
C PRO A 251 -20.69 -11.54 -3.72
N LEU A 252 -20.11 -10.79 -2.79
CA LEU A 252 -20.88 -9.90 -1.92
C LEU A 252 -21.67 -8.86 -2.74
N TYR A 253 -21.04 -8.28 -3.76
CA TYR A 253 -21.71 -7.38 -4.70
C TYR A 253 -22.84 -8.09 -5.47
N VAL A 254 -22.59 -9.30 -5.99
CA VAL A 254 -23.62 -10.10 -6.69
C VAL A 254 -24.79 -10.41 -5.77
N LEU A 255 -24.53 -10.77 -4.51
CA LEU A 255 -25.56 -11.05 -3.51
C LEU A 255 -26.43 -9.80 -3.24
N VAL A 256 -25.82 -8.62 -3.12
CA VAL A 256 -26.55 -7.36 -2.97
C VAL A 256 -27.40 -7.05 -4.20
N LEU A 257 -26.90 -7.32 -5.42
CA LEU A 257 -27.71 -7.19 -6.63
C LEU A 257 -28.89 -8.15 -6.68
N LEU A 258 -28.73 -9.38 -6.18
CA LEU A 258 -29.83 -10.34 -6.05
C LEU A 258 -30.88 -9.85 -5.03
N ILE A 259 -30.45 -9.39 -3.86
CA ILE A 259 -31.36 -8.88 -2.80
C ILE A 259 -32.12 -7.63 -3.26
N THR A 260 -31.46 -6.73 -4.00
CA THR A 260 -32.10 -5.53 -4.57
C THR A 260 -33.01 -5.83 -5.77
N GLY A 261 -33.13 -7.11 -6.17
CA GLY A 261 -33.98 -7.54 -7.28
C GLY A 261 -33.43 -7.17 -8.66
N ARG A 262 -32.16 -6.76 -8.77
CA ARG A 262 -31.51 -6.35 -10.03
C ARG A 262 -30.77 -7.50 -10.69
N TYR A 263 -31.41 -8.66 -10.77
CA TYR A 263 -30.86 -9.79 -11.52
C TYR A 263 -30.92 -9.51 -13.02
N SER A 264 -29.82 -9.80 -13.72
CA SER A 264 -29.75 -9.70 -15.18
C SER A 264 -28.88 -10.81 -15.77
N MET A 265 -29.17 -11.21 -17.02
CA MET A 265 -28.34 -12.17 -17.75
C MET A 265 -26.90 -11.67 -17.95
N ARG A 266 -26.71 -10.34 -17.98
CA ARG A 266 -25.37 -9.72 -18.07
C ARG A 266 -24.53 -10.02 -16.83
N LEU A 267 -25.16 -9.92 -15.64
CA LEU A 267 -24.53 -10.26 -14.37
C LEU A 267 -24.18 -11.75 -14.31
N TYR A 268 -25.10 -12.61 -14.76
CA TYR A 268 -24.89 -14.06 -14.81
C TYR A 268 -23.69 -14.43 -15.68
N ILE A 269 -23.61 -13.90 -16.91
CA ILE A 269 -22.48 -14.16 -17.82
C ILE A 269 -21.17 -13.63 -17.22
N ALA A 270 -21.17 -12.40 -16.71
CA ALA A 270 -19.96 -11.77 -16.18
C ALA A 270 -19.39 -12.53 -14.97
N TYR A 271 -20.23 -12.85 -13.98
CA TYR A 271 -19.80 -13.51 -12.76
C TYR A 271 -19.40 -14.97 -12.96
N ASN A 272 -20.21 -15.77 -13.66
CA ASN A 272 -19.92 -17.19 -13.83
C ASN A 272 -18.65 -17.43 -14.65
N CYS A 273 -18.45 -16.65 -15.73
CA CYS A 273 -17.25 -16.79 -16.55
C CYS A 273 -16.00 -16.37 -15.78
N MET A 274 -16.10 -15.27 -15.00
CA MET A 274 -14.99 -14.82 -14.16
C MET A 274 -14.66 -15.82 -13.05
N TYR A 275 -15.67 -16.40 -12.40
CA TYR A 275 -15.47 -17.37 -11.32
C TYR A 275 -14.85 -18.68 -11.83
N VAL A 276 -15.43 -19.31 -12.87
CA VAL A 276 -14.94 -20.60 -13.37
C VAL A 276 -13.51 -20.48 -13.92
N LEU A 277 -13.26 -19.50 -14.78
CA LEU A 277 -11.92 -19.33 -15.35
C LEU A 277 -10.93 -18.81 -14.30
N GLY A 278 -11.35 -17.86 -13.45
CA GLY A 278 -10.54 -17.32 -12.38
C GLY A 278 -10.09 -18.41 -11.39
N MET A 279 -10.98 -19.34 -11.04
CA MET A 279 -10.67 -20.46 -10.16
C MET A 279 -9.63 -21.39 -10.81
N LEU A 280 -9.86 -21.83 -12.05
CA LEU A 280 -8.94 -22.73 -12.75
C LEU A 280 -7.55 -22.13 -12.94
N LEU A 281 -7.47 -20.82 -13.19
CA LEU A 281 -6.20 -20.10 -13.31
C LEU A 281 -5.52 -19.91 -11.94
N ALA A 282 -6.26 -19.58 -10.89
CA ALA A 282 -5.73 -19.40 -9.54
C ALA A 282 -5.07 -20.69 -9.00
N MET A 283 -5.65 -21.86 -9.30
CA MET A 283 -5.11 -23.16 -8.92
C MET A 283 -3.74 -23.48 -9.52
N GLN A 284 -3.35 -22.84 -10.64
CA GLN A 284 -2.07 -23.11 -11.29
C GLN A 284 -0.87 -22.58 -10.49
N ILE A 285 -1.09 -21.64 -9.56
CA ILE A 285 -0.04 -21.07 -8.73
C ILE A 285 0.23 -22.03 -7.59
N ARG A 286 1.45 -22.59 -7.52
CA ARG A 286 1.85 -23.61 -6.52
C ARG A 286 1.57 -23.19 -5.07
N PHE A 287 1.76 -21.90 -4.75
CA PHE A 287 1.48 -21.36 -3.43
C PHE A 287 0.01 -21.48 -3.03
N VAL A 288 -0.91 -21.25 -3.97
CA VAL A 288 -2.35 -21.33 -3.75
C VAL A 288 -2.82 -22.77 -3.86
N GLY A 289 -2.39 -23.50 -4.90
CA GLY A 289 -2.73 -24.90 -5.13
C GLY A 289 -4.24 -25.16 -4.96
N PHE A 290 -4.58 -26.11 -4.09
CA PHE A 290 -5.96 -26.47 -3.79
C PHE A 290 -6.61 -25.65 -2.67
N GLN A 291 -5.89 -24.70 -2.05
CA GLN A 291 -6.47 -23.80 -1.05
C GLN A 291 -7.67 -23.06 -1.61
N HIS A 292 -7.70 -22.79 -2.91
CA HIS A 292 -8.81 -22.09 -3.54
C HIS A 292 -10.17 -22.81 -3.43
N VAL A 293 -10.16 -24.13 -3.26
CA VAL A 293 -11.37 -24.97 -3.07
C VAL A 293 -11.54 -25.40 -1.62
N GLN A 294 -10.44 -25.70 -0.94
CA GLN A 294 -10.47 -26.27 0.41
C GLN A 294 -10.61 -25.20 1.50
N SER A 295 -10.19 -23.96 1.23
CA SER A 295 -10.21 -22.89 2.24
C SER A 295 -11.62 -22.33 2.45
N GLY A 296 -12.00 -22.18 3.72
CA GLY A 296 -13.20 -21.46 4.13
C GLY A 296 -13.31 -20.03 3.58
N GLU A 297 -12.18 -19.41 3.21
CA GLU A 297 -12.10 -18.04 2.70
C GLU A 297 -12.69 -17.86 1.30
N HIS A 298 -12.83 -18.94 0.53
CA HIS A 298 -13.36 -18.92 -0.84
C HIS A 298 -14.79 -19.47 -0.95
N MET A 299 -15.35 -19.95 0.17
CA MET A 299 -16.68 -20.56 0.22
C MET A 299 -17.79 -19.58 -0.14
N ALA A 300 -17.62 -18.28 0.15
CA ALA A 300 -18.59 -17.26 -0.25
C ALA A 300 -18.75 -17.18 -1.78
N ALA A 301 -17.65 -17.29 -2.53
CA ALA A 301 -17.69 -17.29 -3.99
C ALA A 301 -18.34 -18.56 -4.55
N MET A 302 -18.01 -19.72 -3.98
CA MET A 302 -18.63 -20.99 -4.36
C MET A 302 -20.14 -20.99 -4.07
N GLY A 303 -20.55 -20.49 -2.90
CA GLY A 303 -21.96 -20.39 -2.51
C GLY A 303 -22.77 -19.48 -3.43
N VAL A 304 -22.26 -18.30 -3.76
CA VAL A 304 -22.94 -17.37 -4.68
C VAL A 304 -22.95 -17.91 -6.12
N PHE A 305 -21.91 -18.63 -6.54
CA PHE A 305 -21.92 -19.33 -7.83
C PHE A 305 -23.07 -20.33 -7.93
N PHE A 306 -23.25 -21.22 -6.94
CA PHE A 306 -24.39 -22.14 -6.93
C PHE A 306 -25.73 -21.42 -6.84
N LEU A 307 -25.81 -20.36 -6.02
CA LEU A 307 -27.01 -19.54 -5.92
C LEU A 307 -27.41 -18.97 -7.29
N MET A 308 -26.46 -18.45 -8.07
CA MET A 308 -26.70 -17.93 -9.42
C MET A 308 -27.21 -19.01 -10.38
N GLN A 309 -26.73 -20.25 -10.27
CA GLN A 309 -27.25 -21.37 -11.08
C GLN A 309 -28.69 -21.71 -10.72
N VAL A 310 -29.01 -21.71 -9.42
CA VAL A 310 -30.39 -21.94 -8.94
C VAL A 310 -31.32 -20.83 -9.44
N PHE A 311 -30.93 -19.56 -9.35
CA PHE A 311 -31.74 -18.45 -9.85
C PHE A 311 -31.99 -18.53 -11.36
N TYR A 312 -30.96 -18.86 -12.15
CA TYR A 312 -31.12 -19.06 -13.59
C TYR A 312 -32.06 -20.21 -13.92
N PHE A 313 -31.92 -21.34 -13.23
CA PHE A 313 -32.80 -22.48 -13.40
C PHE A 313 -34.25 -22.16 -13.01
N LEU A 314 -34.46 -21.44 -11.90
CA LEU A 314 -35.80 -21.01 -11.47
C LEU A 314 -36.45 -20.06 -12.48
N ASP A 315 -35.68 -19.14 -13.08
CA ASP A 315 -36.17 -18.23 -14.11
C ASP A 315 -36.53 -18.99 -15.41
N TRP A 316 -35.71 -19.96 -15.80
CA TRP A 316 -36.01 -20.84 -16.93
C TRP A 316 -37.28 -21.67 -16.70
N VAL A 317 -37.44 -22.26 -15.52
CA VAL A 317 -38.64 -23.04 -15.16
C VAL A 317 -39.88 -22.15 -15.10
N LYS A 318 -39.75 -20.91 -14.60
CA LYS A 318 -40.83 -19.91 -14.60
C LYS A 318 -41.35 -19.63 -16.02
N HIS A 319 -40.46 -19.65 -17.02
CA HIS A 319 -40.84 -19.49 -18.41
C HIS A 319 -41.55 -20.72 -19.01
N LEU A 320 -41.29 -21.93 -18.48
CA LEU A 320 -41.97 -23.16 -18.93
C LEU A 320 -43.32 -23.40 -18.26
N LEU A 321 -43.52 -23.00 -17.00
CA LEU A 321 -44.78 -23.22 -16.28
C LEU A 321 -45.70 -22.00 -16.33
N ASN A 322 -46.84 -22.14 -17.03
CA ASN A 322 -47.89 -21.12 -17.09
C ASN A 322 -48.72 -20.98 -15.80
N ASP A 323 -48.66 -21.95 -14.88
CA ASP A 323 -49.51 -21.97 -13.67
C ASP A 323 -48.79 -21.42 -12.41
N PRO A 324 -49.29 -20.34 -11.80
CA PRO A 324 -48.64 -19.69 -10.65
C PRO A 324 -48.65 -20.55 -9.38
N LYS A 325 -49.63 -21.44 -9.22
CA LYS A 325 -49.72 -22.35 -8.06
C LYS A 325 -48.69 -23.48 -8.13
N LEU A 326 -48.49 -24.06 -9.32
CA LEU A 326 -47.47 -25.09 -9.55
C LEU A 326 -46.06 -24.49 -9.44
N PHE A 327 -45.86 -23.27 -9.92
CA PHE A 327 -44.60 -22.55 -9.75
C PHE A 327 -44.27 -22.26 -8.28
N GLN A 328 -45.23 -21.82 -7.47
CA GLN A 328 -45.02 -21.58 -6.03
C GLN A 328 -44.70 -22.87 -5.26
N ALA A 329 -45.40 -23.98 -5.56
CA ALA A 329 -45.10 -25.28 -4.96
C ALA A 329 -43.71 -25.79 -5.36
N PHE A 330 -43.37 -25.69 -6.65
CA PHE A 330 -42.06 -26.07 -7.18
C PHE A 330 -40.92 -25.22 -6.59
N LEU A 331 -41.10 -23.90 -6.48
CA LEU A 331 -40.12 -22.99 -5.90
C LEU A 331 -39.89 -23.34 -4.43
N ARG A 332 -40.95 -23.62 -3.66
CA ARG A 332 -40.83 -24.02 -2.25
C ARG A 332 -40.03 -25.32 -2.09
N ILE A 333 -40.33 -26.33 -2.91
CA ILE A 333 -39.64 -27.64 -2.90
C ILE A 333 -38.17 -27.49 -3.34
N THR A 334 -37.91 -26.72 -4.39
CA THR A 334 -36.54 -26.54 -4.92
C THR A 334 -35.67 -25.78 -3.93
N VAL A 335 -36.22 -24.73 -3.30
CA VAL A 335 -35.49 -23.97 -2.28
C VAL A 335 -35.24 -24.81 -1.03
N THR A 336 -36.24 -25.55 -0.52
CA THR A 336 -36.02 -26.42 0.64
C THR A 336 -35.05 -27.56 0.35
N PHE A 337 -35.09 -28.15 -0.84
CA PHE A 337 -34.13 -29.17 -1.25
C PHE A 337 -32.72 -28.60 -1.42
N ALA A 338 -32.56 -27.46 -2.10
CA ALA A 338 -31.26 -26.82 -2.28
C ALA A 338 -30.63 -26.39 -0.94
N VAL A 339 -31.42 -25.82 -0.04
CA VAL A 339 -30.98 -25.44 1.31
C VAL A 339 -30.65 -26.69 2.14
N GLY A 340 -31.47 -27.75 2.06
CA GLY A 340 -31.24 -29.00 2.77
C GLY A 340 -29.95 -29.70 2.32
N VAL A 341 -29.77 -29.88 1.01
CA VAL A 341 -28.55 -30.48 0.43
C VAL A 341 -27.33 -29.61 0.71
N GLY A 342 -27.46 -28.28 0.60
CA GLY A 342 -26.39 -27.34 0.91
C GLY A 342 -25.95 -27.42 2.38
N ALA A 343 -26.90 -27.47 3.31
CA ALA A 343 -26.60 -27.59 4.74
C ALA A 343 -25.95 -28.93 5.09
N VAL A 344 -26.40 -30.03 4.49
CA VAL A 344 -25.77 -31.35 4.66
C VAL A 344 -24.37 -31.39 4.06
N ALA A 345 -24.17 -30.87 2.85
CA ALA A 345 -22.86 -30.82 2.21
C ALA A 345 -21.85 -29.95 2.98
N LEU A 346 -22.29 -28.80 3.50
CA LEU A 346 -21.47 -27.95 4.38
C LEU A 346 -21.16 -28.65 5.70
N GLY A 347 -22.15 -29.26 6.35
CA GLY A 347 -21.96 -29.97 7.62
C GLY A 347 -21.03 -31.18 7.50
N VAL A 348 -21.14 -31.96 6.41
CA VAL A 348 -20.23 -33.08 6.14
C VAL A 348 -18.84 -32.57 5.74
N GLY A 349 -18.75 -31.49 4.97
CA GLY A 349 -17.48 -30.88 4.55
C GLY A 349 -16.68 -30.29 5.71
N THR A 350 -17.35 -29.68 6.69
CA THR A 350 -16.72 -29.17 7.91
C THR A 350 -16.38 -30.30 8.89
N ALA A 351 -17.27 -31.27 9.07
CA ALA A 351 -17.03 -32.41 9.97
C ALA A 351 -15.91 -33.36 9.47
N SER A 352 -15.76 -33.50 8.16
CA SER A 352 -14.69 -34.31 7.55
C SER A 352 -13.32 -33.64 7.56
N GLY A 353 -13.24 -32.36 7.95
CA GLY A 353 -12.00 -31.57 7.91
C GLY A 353 -11.50 -31.25 6.51
N TYR A 354 -12.27 -31.56 5.46
CA TYR A 354 -11.89 -31.24 4.07
C TYR A 354 -11.95 -29.73 3.80
N ILE A 355 -12.86 -29.02 4.49
CA ILE A 355 -12.89 -27.55 4.51
C ILE A 355 -11.99 -27.08 5.65
N SER A 356 -10.88 -26.46 5.31
CA SER A 356 -9.99 -25.89 6.33
C SER A 356 -10.65 -24.68 6.99
N PRO A 357 -10.52 -24.51 8.31
CA PRO A 357 -10.99 -23.31 9.00
C PRO A 357 -10.28 -22.06 8.45
N TRP A 358 -10.83 -20.89 8.78
CA TRP A 358 -10.27 -19.60 8.41
C TRP A 358 -8.83 -19.49 8.94
N THR A 359 -7.92 -18.96 8.14
CA THR A 359 -6.54 -18.79 8.61
C THR A 359 -6.49 -17.70 9.69
N GLY A 360 -5.59 -17.85 10.67
CA GLY A 360 -5.51 -16.96 11.83
C GLY A 360 -5.34 -15.47 11.49
N ARG A 361 -4.67 -15.16 10.36
CA ARG A 361 -4.50 -13.78 9.87
C ARG A 361 -5.81 -13.16 9.37
N PHE A 362 -6.66 -13.93 8.67
CA PHE A 362 -7.97 -13.42 8.22
C PHE A 362 -8.98 -13.42 9.36
N TYR A 363 -8.89 -14.38 10.28
CA TYR A 363 -9.73 -14.36 11.48
C TYR A 363 -9.45 -13.11 12.33
N SER A 364 -8.19 -12.67 12.46
CA SER A 364 -7.86 -11.43 13.17
C SER A 364 -8.41 -10.15 12.53
N LEU A 365 -8.77 -10.19 11.24
CA LEU A 365 -9.42 -9.05 10.58
C LEU A 365 -10.91 -8.95 10.93
N LEU A 366 -11.54 -10.06 11.32
CA LEU A 366 -12.92 -10.10 11.80
C LEU A 366 -12.98 -9.91 13.32
N ASP A 367 -12.04 -10.52 14.04
CA ASP A 367 -11.88 -10.45 15.48
C ASP A 367 -10.48 -9.94 15.87
N PRO A 368 -10.31 -8.61 16.06
CA PRO A 368 -9.01 -8.00 16.30
C PRO A 368 -8.29 -8.46 17.57
N THR A 369 -9.01 -9.02 18.55
CA THR A 369 -8.42 -9.48 19.82
C THR A 369 -7.73 -10.83 19.68
N TYR A 370 -8.16 -11.67 18.74
CA TYR A 370 -7.67 -13.03 18.59
C TYR A 370 -6.15 -13.12 18.39
N ALA A 371 -5.59 -12.26 17.52
CA ALA A 371 -4.15 -12.25 17.24
C ALA A 371 -3.33 -11.89 18.48
N LYS A 372 -3.81 -10.94 19.29
CA LYS A 372 -3.10 -10.49 20.49
C LYS A 372 -3.01 -11.59 21.54
N ASP A 373 -4.08 -12.36 21.70
CA ASP A 373 -4.19 -13.35 22.77
C ASP A 373 -3.58 -14.71 22.40
N HIS A 374 -3.67 -15.12 21.12
CA HIS A 374 -3.29 -16.48 20.69
C HIS A 374 -2.03 -16.55 19.83
N ILE A 375 -1.67 -15.47 19.09
CA ILE A 375 -0.55 -15.49 18.14
C ILE A 375 0.27 -14.20 18.24
N PRO A 376 1.18 -14.09 19.24
CA PRO A 376 1.93 -12.85 19.50
C PRO A 376 2.79 -12.40 18.32
N ILE A 377 3.20 -13.32 17.44
CA ILE A 377 3.97 -13.00 16.22
C ILE A 377 3.16 -12.07 15.30
N ILE A 378 1.87 -12.34 15.09
CA ILE A 378 1.01 -11.50 14.24
C ILE A 378 0.82 -10.13 14.90
N ALA A 379 0.60 -10.09 16.21
CA ALA A 379 0.43 -8.82 16.93
C ALA A 379 1.72 -7.98 17.02
N SER A 380 2.90 -8.61 16.90
CA SER A 380 4.19 -7.92 17.00
C SER A 380 4.50 -7.00 15.82
N VAL A 381 3.90 -7.24 14.65
CA VAL A 381 4.12 -6.41 13.46
C VAL A 381 3.35 -5.10 13.60
N SER A 382 4.06 -3.97 13.51
CA SER A 382 3.45 -2.64 13.65
C SER A 382 2.35 -2.36 12.62
N GLU A 383 2.42 -2.99 11.45
CA GLU A 383 1.43 -2.87 10.37
C GLU A 383 0.07 -3.49 10.67
N HIS A 384 0.02 -4.45 11.60
CA HIS A 384 -1.20 -5.15 12.02
C HIS A 384 -1.98 -4.39 13.10
N GLN A 385 -1.45 -3.26 13.58
CA GLN A 385 -2.11 -2.44 14.58
C GLN A 385 -3.33 -1.70 13.98
N PRO A 386 -4.32 -1.35 14.81
CA PRO A 386 -5.46 -0.55 14.38
C PRO A 386 -5.03 0.89 14.05
N THR A 387 -5.74 1.49 13.10
CA THR A 387 -5.44 2.86 12.65
C THR A 387 -6.03 3.90 13.59
N ALA A 388 -5.21 4.84 14.04
CA ALA A 388 -5.70 6.05 14.70
C ALA A 388 -6.33 7.02 13.69
N TRP A 389 -7.26 7.86 14.16
CA TRP A 389 -7.85 8.94 13.36
C TRP A 389 -6.80 9.89 12.77
N SER A 390 -5.71 10.15 13.50
CA SER A 390 -4.59 10.97 13.04
C SER A 390 -3.96 10.42 11.76
N SER A 391 -3.79 9.10 11.65
CA SER A 391 -3.27 8.43 10.45
C SER A 391 -4.22 8.58 9.25
N PHE A 392 -5.54 8.41 9.45
CA PHE A 392 -6.51 8.66 8.38
C PHE A 392 -6.45 10.09 7.85
N MET A 393 -6.31 11.08 8.74
CA MET A 393 -6.19 12.47 8.32
C MET A 393 -4.85 12.77 7.64
N PHE A 394 -3.77 12.13 8.09
CA PHE A 394 -2.44 12.22 7.50
C PHE A 394 -2.38 11.61 6.10
N ASP A 395 -3.11 10.53 5.84
CA ASP A 395 -3.09 9.86 4.54
C ASP A 395 -4.12 10.41 3.54
N PHE A 396 -5.32 10.79 4.00
CA PHE A 396 -6.42 11.20 3.13
C PHE A 396 -6.71 12.70 3.12
N HIS A 397 -6.30 13.45 4.14
CA HIS A 397 -6.56 14.89 4.28
C HIS A 397 -8.03 15.26 3.94
N ILE A 398 -8.27 15.98 2.85
CA ILE A 398 -9.62 16.39 2.43
C ILE A 398 -10.49 15.23 1.93
N LEU A 399 -9.89 14.17 1.42
CA LEU A 399 -10.63 13.05 0.85
C LEU A 399 -11.51 12.37 1.91
N LEU A 400 -11.11 12.41 3.17
CA LEU A 400 -11.88 11.88 4.28
C LEU A 400 -13.24 12.60 4.44
N PHE A 401 -13.29 13.91 4.20
CA PHE A 401 -14.54 14.69 4.22
C PHE A 401 -15.35 14.58 2.93
N LEU A 402 -14.67 14.40 1.78
CA LEU A 402 -15.32 14.22 0.49
C LEU A 402 -15.91 12.83 0.31
N PHE A 403 -15.42 11.84 1.04
CA PHE A 403 -15.87 10.45 0.95
C PHE A 403 -17.37 10.28 1.30
N PRO A 404 -17.88 10.76 2.46
CA PRO A 404 -19.32 10.72 2.74
C PRO A 404 -20.17 11.50 1.72
N ALA A 405 -19.67 12.64 1.24
CA ALA A 405 -20.35 13.42 0.21
C ALA A 405 -20.46 12.66 -1.12
N GLY A 406 -19.42 11.91 -1.49
CA GLY A 406 -19.42 11.04 -2.67
C GLY A 406 -20.36 9.86 -2.53
N LEU A 407 -20.42 9.23 -1.35
CA LEU A 407 -21.39 8.18 -1.05
C LEU A 407 -22.82 8.69 -1.21
N TYR A 408 -23.13 9.89 -0.71
CA TYR A 408 -24.45 10.52 -0.89
C TYR A 408 -24.82 10.67 -2.37
N PHE A 409 -23.90 11.11 -3.24
CA PHE A 409 -24.16 11.20 -4.68
C PHE A 409 -24.36 9.82 -5.33
N CYS A 410 -23.62 8.80 -4.88
CA CYS A 410 -23.78 7.43 -5.35
C CYS A 410 -25.17 6.86 -4.98
N PHE A 411 -25.62 7.08 -3.73
CA PHE A 411 -26.97 6.67 -3.31
C PHE A 411 -28.09 7.42 -4.03
N LYS A 412 -27.86 8.68 -4.44
CA LYS A 412 -28.85 9.43 -5.22
C LYS A 412 -29.03 8.89 -6.65
N LYS A 413 -28.00 8.26 -7.23
CA LYS A 413 -28.04 7.65 -8.56
C LYS A 413 -27.54 6.20 -8.51
N LEU A 414 -28.44 5.29 -8.14
CA LEU A 414 -28.16 3.87 -8.04
C LEU A 414 -28.14 3.18 -9.42
N SER A 415 -26.93 2.99 -9.95
CA SER A 415 -26.62 2.11 -11.08
C SER A 415 -25.86 0.88 -10.57
N ASP A 416 -25.79 -0.16 -11.39
CA ASP A 416 -25.12 -1.40 -11.01
C ASP A 416 -23.61 -1.16 -10.74
N ALA A 417 -23.02 -0.19 -11.46
CA ALA A 417 -21.65 0.27 -11.23
C ALA A 417 -21.50 1.10 -9.95
N THR A 418 -22.47 1.97 -9.60
CA THR A 418 -22.39 2.75 -8.36
C THR A 418 -22.63 1.91 -7.11
N ILE A 419 -23.40 0.82 -7.21
CA ILE A 419 -23.54 -0.17 -6.13
C ILE A 419 -22.20 -0.84 -5.86
N PHE A 420 -21.46 -1.21 -6.92
CA PHE A 420 -20.13 -1.83 -6.77
C PHE A 420 -19.15 -0.94 -6.00
N ILE A 421 -19.02 0.34 -6.39
CA ILE A 421 -18.09 1.26 -5.73
C ILE A 421 -18.49 1.57 -4.28
N VAL A 422 -19.79 1.62 -3.97
CA VAL A 422 -20.27 1.78 -2.58
C VAL A 422 -19.88 0.58 -1.73
N MET A 423 -20.08 -0.65 -2.23
CA MET A 423 -19.68 -1.86 -1.51
C MET A 423 -18.16 -1.93 -1.33
N TYR A 424 -17.40 -1.61 -2.38
CA TYR A 424 -15.95 -1.53 -2.29
C TYR A 424 -15.50 -0.52 -1.24
N GLY A 425 -16.03 0.71 -1.28
CA GLY A 425 -15.68 1.77 -0.34
C GLY A 425 -16.01 1.45 1.12
N LEU A 426 -17.21 0.92 1.40
CA LEU A 426 -17.61 0.60 2.77
C LEU A 426 -16.81 -0.56 3.36
N THR A 427 -16.62 -1.64 2.59
CA THR A 427 -15.83 -2.79 3.04
C THR A 427 -14.36 -2.43 3.23
N SER A 428 -13.77 -1.68 2.29
CA SER A 428 -12.37 -1.26 2.39
C SER A 428 -12.12 -0.31 3.56
N MET A 429 -13.06 0.61 3.85
CA MET A 429 -12.94 1.53 4.97
C MET A 429 -13.03 0.82 6.33
N TYR A 430 -13.88 -0.20 6.44
CA TYR A 430 -13.94 -1.05 7.64
C TYR A 430 -12.60 -1.74 7.88
N PHE A 431 -12.06 -2.42 6.86
CA PHE A 431 -10.78 -3.12 6.97
C PHE A 431 -9.60 -2.18 7.22
N ALA A 432 -9.59 -1.00 6.61
CA ALA A 432 -8.60 0.03 6.90
C ALA A 432 -8.68 0.51 8.35
N GLY A 433 -9.87 0.51 8.97
CA GLY A 433 -10.05 0.84 10.38
C GLY A 433 -9.44 -0.20 11.34
N VAL A 434 -9.50 -1.47 10.96
CA VAL A 434 -8.96 -2.58 11.76
C VAL A 434 -7.45 -2.70 11.65
N MET A 435 -6.87 -2.41 10.49
CA MET A 435 -5.45 -2.66 10.22
C MET A 435 -4.82 -1.57 9.34
N VAL A 436 -3.71 -0.98 9.80
CA VAL A 436 -3.00 0.13 9.12
C VAL A 436 -2.58 -0.21 7.70
N ARG A 437 -2.05 -1.43 7.45
CA ARG A 437 -1.64 -1.83 6.09
C ARG A 437 -2.78 -1.75 5.06
N LEU A 438 -4.04 -1.93 5.49
CA LEU A 438 -5.20 -1.98 4.59
C LEU A 438 -5.70 -0.59 4.14
N ILE A 439 -5.13 0.50 4.67
CA ILE A 439 -5.31 1.85 4.10
C ILE A 439 -4.96 1.87 2.60
N LEU A 440 -3.98 1.08 2.19
CA LEU A 440 -3.58 0.94 0.79
C LEU A 440 -4.74 0.48 -0.11
N VAL A 441 -5.54 -0.49 0.36
CA VAL A 441 -6.68 -1.04 -0.39
C VAL A 441 -7.88 -0.08 -0.37
N ALA A 442 -8.02 0.72 0.68
CA ALA A 442 -9.07 1.75 0.78
C ALA A 442 -8.77 2.98 -0.08
N THR A 443 -7.50 3.30 -0.31
CA THR A 443 -7.09 4.53 -1.01
C THR A 443 -7.74 4.69 -2.39
N PRO A 444 -7.73 3.68 -3.29
CA PRO A 444 -8.39 3.81 -4.59
C PRO A 444 -9.90 4.05 -4.49
N ALA A 445 -10.59 3.38 -3.58
CA ALA A 445 -12.03 3.57 -3.37
C ALA A 445 -12.33 5.00 -2.90
N VAL A 446 -11.56 5.49 -1.92
CA VAL A 446 -11.70 6.84 -1.36
C VAL A 446 -11.44 7.90 -2.43
N CYS A 447 -10.41 7.74 -3.26
CA CYS A 447 -10.13 8.65 -4.38
C CYS A 447 -11.26 8.67 -5.41
N LEU A 448 -11.81 7.52 -5.81
CA LEU A 448 -12.89 7.42 -6.80
C LEU A 448 -14.20 8.04 -6.29
N ILE A 449 -14.59 7.73 -5.05
CA ILE A 449 -15.82 8.26 -4.45
C ILE A 449 -15.69 9.78 -4.22
N SER A 450 -14.53 10.24 -3.74
CA SER A 450 -14.26 11.68 -3.57
C SER A 450 -14.24 12.40 -4.92
N ALA A 451 -13.71 11.77 -5.98
CA ALA A 451 -13.71 12.35 -7.31
C ALA A 451 -15.13 12.53 -7.88
N ILE A 452 -16.05 11.61 -7.59
CA ILE A 452 -17.48 11.75 -7.95
C ILE A 452 -18.07 12.98 -7.25
N ALA A 453 -17.78 13.17 -5.95
CA ALA A 453 -18.25 14.34 -5.19
C ALA A 453 -17.73 15.66 -5.78
N VAL A 454 -16.42 15.74 -6.03
CA VAL A 454 -15.76 16.93 -6.60
C VAL A 454 -16.28 17.21 -8.03
N SER A 455 -16.43 16.19 -8.86
CA SER A 455 -16.91 16.36 -10.23
C SER A 455 -18.37 16.81 -10.27
N ALA A 456 -19.24 16.19 -9.45
CA ALA A 456 -20.66 16.57 -9.37
C ALA A 456 -20.85 18.01 -8.85
N THR A 457 -20.10 18.40 -7.83
CA THR A 457 -20.15 19.77 -7.27
C THR A 457 -19.63 20.80 -8.28
N ILE A 458 -18.45 20.58 -8.89
CA ILE A 458 -17.91 21.49 -9.92
C ILE A 458 -18.85 21.62 -11.12
N LYS A 459 -19.47 20.52 -11.56
CA LYS A 459 -20.40 20.52 -12.69
C LYS A 459 -21.65 21.35 -12.40
N ASN A 460 -22.26 21.16 -11.22
CA ASN A 460 -23.43 21.92 -10.80
C ASN A 460 -23.09 23.42 -10.65
N LEU A 461 -21.97 23.75 -10.02
CA LEU A 461 -21.50 25.13 -9.87
C LEU A 461 -21.21 25.78 -11.23
N THR A 462 -20.56 25.06 -12.14
CA THR A 462 -20.26 25.58 -13.48
C THR A 462 -21.52 25.81 -14.31
N GLN A 463 -22.54 24.95 -14.17
CA GLN A 463 -23.84 25.15 -14.82
C GLN A 463 -24.55 26.40 -14.29
N LEU A 464 -24.52 26.64 -12.98
CA LEU A 464 -25.06 27.86 -12.36
C LEU A 464 -24.33 29.12 -12.84
N VAL A 465 -23.01 29.06 -12.99
CA VAL A 465 -22.21 30.19 -13.50
C VAL A 465 -22.45 30.45 -15.00
N ARG A 466 -22.68 29.39 -15.79
CA ARG A 466 -22.93 29.48 -17.24
C ARG A 466 -24.37 29.80 -17.61
N ALA A 467 -25.32 29.69 -16.67
CA ALA A 467 -26.69 30.10 -16.91
C ALA A 467 -26.72 31.59 -17.27
N LYS A 468 -26.90 31.91 -18.56
CA LYS A 468 -27.12 33.28 -19.02
C LYS A 468 -28.48 33.74 -18.51
N SER A 469 -28.55 34.97 -17.97
CA SER A 469 -29.83 35.67 -17.79
C SER A 469 -30.51 35.75 -19.16
N LYS A 470 -31.75 35.25 -19.27
CA LYS A 470 -32.57 35.58 -20.43
C LYS A 470 -32.90 37.06 -20.30
N VAL A 471 -32.24 37.92 -21.08
CA VAL A 471 -32.68 39.30 -21.26
C VAL A 471 -33.97 39.25 -22.05
N ALA A 472 -35.09 39.60 -21.42
CA ALA A 472 -36.36 39.75 -22.11
C ALA A 472 -36.25 40.89 -23.13
N HIS A 473 -36.32 40.56 -24.42
CA HIS A 473 -36.52 41.55 -25.47
C HIS A 473 -37.97 42.06 -25.36
N SER A 474 -38.12 43.30 -24.89
CA SER A 474 -39.37 44.07 -25.01
C SER A 474 -39.57 44.50 -26.46
N GLY A 475 -40.41 43.77 -27.19
CA GLY A 475 -41.01 44.19 -28.45
C GLY A 475 -42.51 44.46 -28.24
N ALA A 476 -42.94 45.67 -28.56
CA ALA A 476 -44.27 46.20 -28.29
C ALA A 476 -45.39 45.57 -29.16
N GLY A 477 -46.59 45.46 -28.58
CA GLY A 477 -47.84 45.17 -29.28
C GLY A 477 -49.05 45.25 -28.34
N LYS A 478 -49.90 46.26 -28.53
CA LYS A 478 -51.13 46.57 -27.75
C LYS A 478 -52.21 45.48 -27.90
N GLY A 479 -53.00 45.23 -26.85
CA GLY A 479 -54.29 44.53 -26.94
C GLY A 479 -54.84 43.94 -25.63
N THR A 480 -55.61 44.74 -24.91
CA THR A 480 -56.64 44.46 -23.87
C THR A 480 -57.01 42.99 -23.52
N SER A 481 -56.88 42.58 -22.24
CA SER A 481 -57.97 42.52 -21.22
C SER A 481 -57.78 41.41 -20.15
N SER A 482 -58.00 41.84 -18.89
CA SER A 482 -58.39 41.13 -17.65
C SER A 482 -57.57 39.98 -17.03
N ALA A 483 -57.09 40.30 -15.81
CA ALA A 483 -57.24 39.53 -14.55
C ALA A 483 -56.36 38.29 -14.28
N LYS A 484 -55.21 38.51 -13.62
CA LYS A 484 -54.85 38.01 -12.26
C LYS A 484 -53.40 38.37 -11.95
N ALA A 485 -53.20 39.48 -11.23
CA ALA A 485 -51.90 39.89 -10.71
C ALA A 485 -51.90 39.72 -9.18
N SER A 486 -51.19 38.70 -8.69
CA SER A 486 -50.68 38.62 -7.32
C SER A 486 -49.65 37.49 -7.23
N SER A 487 -48.44 37.83 -6.79
CA SER A 487 -47.28 36.96 -6.44
C SER A 487 -46.42 36.38 -7.58
N LYS A 488 -45.62 37.22 -8.27
CA LYS A 488 -44.38 36.75 -8.94
C LYS A 488 -43.33 37.84 -9.22
N ALA A 489 -43.12 38.75 -8.27
CA ALA A 489 -42.16 39.86 -8.40
C ALA A 489 -41.04 39.85 -7.33
N SER A 490 -40.56 38.67 -6.92
CA SER A 490 -39.46 38.54 -5.94
C SER A 490 -38.34 37.56 -6.35
N LEU A 491 -38.25 37.14 -7.61
CA LEU A 491 -37.33 36.07 -8.04
C LEU A 491 -36.23 36.46 -9.04
N ASP A 492 -36.04 37.74 -9.36
CA ASP A 492 -34.99 38.16 -10.30
C ASP A 492 -33.69 38.67 -9.63
N GLN A 493 -33.71 38.97 -8.32
CA GLN A 493 -32.52 39.43 -7.58
C GLN A 493 -31.68 38.28 -6.98
N SER A 494 -32.19 37.04 -6.99
CA SER A 494 -31.50 35.85 -6.46
C SER A 494 -30.46 35.25 -7.41
N LEU A 495 -30.60 35.46 -8.72
CA LEU A 495 -29.68 34.96 -9.75
C LEU A 495 -28.26 35.55 -9.69
N PRO A 496 -28.03 36.87 -9.52
CA PRO A 496 -26.68 37.42 -9.37
C PRO A 496 -26.00 37.00 -8.04
N PHE A 497 -26.77 36.87 -6.94
CA PHE A 497 -26.25 36.38 -5.67
C PHE A 497 -25.86 34.89 -5.74
N GLN A 498 -26.67 34.06 -6.43
CA GLN A 498 -26.35 32.65 -6.68
C GLN A 498 -25.12 32.50 -7.57
N ARG A 499 -24.93 33.38 -8.57
CA ARG A 499 -23.74 33.37 -9.42
C ARG A 499 -22.47 33.77 -8.66
N ASN A 500 -22.51 34.84 -7.87
CA ASN A 500 -21.37 35.26 -7.05
C ASN A 500 -21.03 34.22 -5.99
N SER A 501 -22.04 33.62 -5.34
CA SER A 501 -21.86 32.50 -4.42
C SER A 501 -21.27 31.26 -5.11
N ALA A 502 -21.70 30.94 -6.33
CA ALA A 502 -21.16 29.81 -7.09
C ALA A 502 -19.69 30.03 -7.50
N ILE A 503 -19.31 31.26 -7.85
CA ILE A 503 -17.90 31.62 -8.13
C ILE A 503 -17.06 31.52 -6.85
N ALA A 504 -17.56 32.02 -5.72
CA ALA A 504 -16.88 31.91 -4.43
C ALA A 504 -16.67 30.44 -4.01
N LEU A 505 -17.67 29.57 -4.21
CA LEU A 505 -17.56 28.14 -3.94
C LEU A 505 -16.59 27.43 -4.88
N LEU A 506 -16.52 27.83 -6.16
CA LEU A 506 -15.52 27.30 -7.10
C LEU A 506 -14.09 27.69 -6.69
N LEU A 507 -13.89 28.94 -6.27
CA LEU A 507 -12.59 29.40 -5.73
C LEU A 507 -12.24 28.65 -4.44
N GLY A 508 -13.21 28.43 -3.55
CA GLY A 508 -13.04 27.62 -2.35
C GLY A 508 -12.63 26.18 -2.67
N ALA A 509 -13.31 25.52 -3.62
CA ALA A 509 -12.96 24.18 -4.07
C ALA A 509 -11.55 24.11 -4.68
N PHE A 510 -11.16 25.12 -5.47
CA PHE A 510 -9.80 25.22 -6.01
C PHE A 510 -8.75 25.41 -4.91
N TYR A 511 -9.00 26.28 -3.93
CA TYR A 511 -8.13 26.48 -2.78
C TYR A 511 -7.93 25.18 -1.99
N LEU A 512 -9.01 24.46 -1.73
CA LEU A 512 -8.98 23.18 -1.02
C LEU A 512 -8.18 22.10 -1.76
N LEU A 513 -8.35 21.97 -3.09
CA LEU A 513 -7.56 21.05 -3.91
C LEU A 513 -6.08 21.45 -3.97
N SER A 514 -5.78 22.74 -3.98
CA SER A 514 -4.40 23.25 -3.90
C SER A 514 -3.74 22.90 -2.57
N ARG A 515 -4.44 23.09 -1.44
CA ARG A 515 -3.97 22.69 -0.11
C ARG A 515 -3.78 21.18 0.02
N TYR A 516 -4.64 20.39 -0.62
CA TYR A 516 -4.46 18.95 -0.71
C TYR A 516 -3.16 18.60 -1.44
N ALA A 517 -2.88 19.22 -2.60
CA ALA A 517 -1.64 18.95 -3.33
C ALA A 517 -0.38 19.35 -2.55
N THR A 518 -0.40 20.48 -1.84
CA THR A 518 0.74 20.89 -1.00
C THR A 518 0.94 19.95 0.19
N HIS A 519 -0.14 19.52 0.83
CA HIS A 519 -0.09 18.52 1.91
C HIS A 519 0.48 17.19 1.42
N CYS A 520 -0.02 16.66 0.30
CA CYS A 520 0.46 15.39 -0.26
C CYS A 520 1.94 15.41 -0.60
N THR A 521 2.41 16.53 -1.19
CA THR A 521 3.82 16.72 -1.52
C THR A 521 4.68 16.80 -0.26
N TRP A 522 4.22 17.53 0.77
CA TRP A 522 4.92 17.64 2.04
C TRP A 522 5.02 16.30 2.77
N VAL A 523 3.92 15.55 2.88
CA VAL A 523 3.89 14.22 3.51
C VAL A 523 4.83 13.25 2.79
N THR A 524 4.79 13.23 1.46
CA THR A 524 5.67 12.37 0.65
C THR A 524 7.14 12.73 0.86
N SER A 525 7.44 14.03 0.88
CA SER A 525 8.79 14.56 1.05
C SER A 525 9.35 14.30 2.45
N GLU A 526 8.58 14.44 3.51
CA GLU A 526 9.14 14.37 4.87
C GLU A 526 8.97 13.01 5.55
N ALA A 527 7.85 12.31 5.34
CA ALA A 527 7.56 11.06 6.03
C ALA A 527 7.93 9.82 5.21
N TYR A 528 7.40 9.72 3.99
CA TYR A 528 7.48 8.46 3.21
C TYR A 528 8.73 8.30 2.36
N SER A 529 9.56 9.35 2.18
CA SER A 529 10.80 9.28 1.38
C SER A 529 12.07 9.09 2.22
N SER A 530 11.96 8.32 3.31
CA SER A 530 13.10 7.96 4.17
C SER A 530 13.50 6.49 4.00
N PRO A 531 14.75 6.18 3.62
CA PRO A 531 15.25 4.81 3.55
C PRO A 531 15.45 4.23 4.95
N SER A 532 15.13 2.95 5.13
CA SER A 532 15.30 2.24 6.40
C SER A 532 16.75 1.81 6.69
N ILE A 533 17.57 1.68 5.65
CA ILE A 533 18.94 1.17 5.77
C ILE A 533 19.96 2.26 6.05
N VAL A 534 19.70 3.47 5.56
CA VAL A 534 20.53 4.65 5.76
C VAL A 534 19.79 5.59 6.69
N LEU A 535 20.25 5.70 7.92
CA LEU A 535 19.61 6.56 8.91
C LEU A 535 20.11 7.98 8.71
N ALA A 536 19.19 8.94 8.54
CA ALA A 536 19.56 10.35 8.44
C ALA A 536 19.16 11.10 9.71
N ALA A 537 20.13 11.73 10.35
CA ALA A 537 19.90 12.67 11.43
C ALA A 537 20.13 14.11 10.96
N ARG A 538 19.42 15.05 11.58
CA ARG A 538 19.67 16.48 11.41
C ARG A 538 20.54 16.95 12.57
N GLY A 539 21.73 17.47 12.27
CA GLY A 539 22.59 18.12 13.25
C GLY A 539 21.98 19.45 13.72
N ALA A 540 22.51 19.99 14.82
CA ALA A 540 22.03 21.24 15.43
C ALA A 540 22.04 22.45 14.47
N HIS A 541 22.93 22.44 13.46
CA HIS A 541 23.06 23.49 12.45
C HIS A 541 22.26 23.21 11.16
N GLY A 542 21.39 22.20 11.13
CA GLY A 542 20.60 21.82 9.95
C GLY A 542 21.35 20.96 8.93
N ASN A 543 22.65 20.69 9.15
CA ASN A 543 23.42 19.75 8.33
C ASN A 543 22.88 18.33 8.49
N ARG A 544 22.71 17.62 7.39
CA ARG A 544 22.25 16.22 7.38
C ARG A 544 23.46 15.31 7.59
N VAL A 545 23.47 14.57 8.70
CA VAL A 545 24.45 13.50 8.95
C VAL A 545 23.79 12.18 8.60
N ILE A 546 24.51 11.36 7.84
CA ILE A 546 24.03 10.08 7.35
C ILE A 546 24.81 8.98 8.08
N PHE A 547 24.10 8.10 8.76
CA PHE A 547 24.64 6.91 9.41
C PHE A 547 24.37 5.70 8.54
N ASP A 548 25.43 4.96 8.24
CA ASP A 548 25.41 3.84 7.28
C ASP A 548 25.98 2.55 7.87
N ASP A 549 25.72 2.37 9.16
CA ASP A 549 26.24 1.25 9.96
C ASP A 549 25.72 -0.12 9.49
N TYR A 550 24.48 -0.21 8.99
CA TYR A 550 23.94 -1.48 8.48
C TYR A 550 24.73 -1.99 7.28
N ARG A 551 25.01 -1.12 6.30
CA ARG A 551 25.81 -1.53 5.13
C ARG A 551 27.23 -1.87 5.56
N GLU A 552 27.84 -1.06 6.42
CA GLU A 552 29.17 -1.32 6.98
C GLU A 552 29.26 -2.74 7.59
N ALA A 553 28.33 -3.09 8.47
CA ALA A 553 28.29 -4.40 9.11
C ALA A 553 28.04 -5.56 8.13
N TYR A 554 27.09 -5.41 7.20
CA TYR A 554 26.80 -6.45 6.21
C TYR A 554 27.96 -6.65 5.22
N PHE A 555 28.66 -5.57 4.83
CA PHE A 555 29.86 -5.68 3.99
C PHE A 555 31.01 -6.35 4.72
N TRP A 556 31.23 -6.04 6.00
CA TRP A 556 32.21 -6.73 6.83
C TRP A 556 31.90 -8.23 6.91
N LEU A 557 30.63 -8.57 7.17
CA LEU A 557 30.17 -9.96 7.24
C LEU A 557 30.43 -10.69 5.92
N ARG A 558 30.18 -10.03 4.78
CA ARG A 558 30.38 -10.60 3.44
C ARG A 558 31.84 -10.87 3.11
N GLN A 559 32.77 -10.02 3.55
CA GLN A 559 34.18 -10.10 3.14
C GLN A 559 35.07 -10.86 4.14
N ASN A 560 34.74 -10.82 5.43
CA ASN A 560 35.64 -11.27 6.50
C ASN A 560 35.22 -12.57 7.19
N THR A 561 34.08 -13.16 6.81
CA THR A 561 33.63 -14.45 7.37
C THR A 561 33.68 -15.56 6.32
N PRO A 562 33.78 -16.84 6.72
CA PRO A 562 33.66 -17.98 5.82
C PRO A 562 32.34 -17.95 5.02
N PRO A 563 32.30 -18.46 3.77
CA PRO A 563 31.10 -18.43 2.93
C PRO A 563 29.95 -19.28 3.49
N ASP A 564 30.26 -20.31 4.27
CA ASP A 564 29.33 -21.22 4.94
C ASP A 564 28.94 -20.76 6.35
N ALA A 565 29.45 -19.60 6.79
CA ALA A 565 29.17 -19.08 8.12
C ALA A 565 27.68 -18.82 8.35
N LYS A 566 27.19 -19.24 9.53
CA LYS A 566 25.78 -19.17 9.90
C LYS A 566 25.54 -18.07 10.91
N VAL A 567 24.60 -17.19 10.59
CA VAL A 567 24.35 -15.96 11.34
C VAL A 567 22.99 -16.05 12.02
N MET A 568 22.99 -15.93 13.34
CA MET A 568 21.79 -15.81 14.15
C MET A 568 21.47 -14.34 14.38
N SER A 569 20.27 -13.92 14.00
CA SER A 569 19.72 -12.59 14.25
C SER A 569 18.24 -12.70 14.57
N TRP A 570 17.63 -11.59 14.99
CA TRP A 570 16.18 -11.51 15.00
C TRP A 570 15.61 -11.61 13.58
N TRP A 571 14.34 -12.04 13.46
CA TRP A 571 13.73 -12.38 12.18
C TRP A 571 13.60 -11.19 11.22
N ASP A 572 13.53 -9.95 11.74
CA ASP A 572 13.40 -8.73 10.93
C ASP A 572 14.52 -8.53 9.90
N TYR A 573 15.74 -9.01 10.22
CA TYR A 573 16.94 -8.70 9.45
C TYR A 573 17.34 -9.82 8.46
N GLY A 574 16.65 -10.97 8.48
CA GLY A 574 17.07 -12.16 7.75
C GLY A 574 17.20 -11.93 6.24
N TYR A 575 16.25 -11.21 5.63
CA TYR A 575 16.33 -10.87 4.20
C TYR A 575 17.46 -9.91 3.86
N GLN A 576 17.80 -8.97 4.75
CA GLN A 576 18.92 -8.05 4.52
C GLN A 576 20.26 -8.77 4.63
N ILE A 577 20.42 -9.65 5.63
CA ILE A 577 21.65 -10.43 5.82
C ILE A 577 21.90 -11.35 4.63
N THR A 578 20.88 -12.06 4.14
CA THR A 578 21.02 -12.93 2.95
C THR A 578 21.30 -12.13 1.68
N ALA A 579 20.65 -10.98 1.46
CA ALA A 579 20.84 -10.21 0.23
C ALA A 579 22.14 -9.37 0.22
N MET A 580 22.51 -8.74 1.33
CA MET A 580 23.70 -7.87 1.42
C MET A 580 24.92 -8.60 1.96
N GLY A 581 24.75 -9.30 3.08
CA GLY A 581 25.81 -10.07 3.73
C GLY A 581 26.17 -11.35 2.96
N ASN A 582 25.25 -11.87 2.14
CA ASN A 582 25.41 -13.11 1.40
C ASN A 582 25.90 -14.26 2.31
N ARG A 583 25.18 -14.45 3.43
CA ARG A 583 25.45 -15.48 4.44
C ARG A 583 24.17 -16.20 4.84
N THR A 584 24.36 -17.42 5.35
CA THR A 584 23.28 -18.29 5.78
C THR A 584 22.63 -17.76 7.05
N VAL A 585 21.30 -17.69 7.08
CA VAL A 585 20.52 -17.22 8.23
C VAL A 585 19.69 -18.33 8.86
N ILE A 586 19.58 -18.29 10.18
CA ILE A 586 18.78 -19.25 10.95
C ILE A 586 17.27 -18.99 10.79
N VAL A 587 16.88 -17.70 10.76
CA VAL A 587 15.48 -17.26 10.69
C VAL A 587 15.35 -16.13 9.66
N ASP A 588 14.22 -16.08 8.94
CA ASP A 588 13.89 -15.00 7.98
C ASP A 588 12.57 -14.28 8.30
N ASN A 589 12.25 -13.24 7.53
CA ASN A 589 11.06 -12.42 7.71
C ASN A 589 9.73 -13.10 7.34
N ASN A 590 9.74 -14.24 6.63
CA ASN A 590 8.51 -14.92 6.20
C ASN A 590 7.72 -15.56 7.36
N THR A 591 8.37 -15.73 8.52
CA THR A 591 7.76 -16.21 9.77
C THR A 591 6.88 -17.46 9.62
N TRP A 592 7.27 -18.42 8.76
CA TRP A 592 6.44 -19.58 8.45
C TRP A 592 6.51 -20.68 9.52
N ASN A 593 7.63 -20.79 10.25
CA ASN A 593 7.80 -21.74 11.35
C ASN A 593 8.00 -21.01 12.69
N ASN A 594 6.92 -20.89 13.46
CA ASN A 594 6.90 -20.20 14.74
C ASN A 594 7.80 -20.84 15.79
N THR A 595 7.94 -22.18 15.78
CA THR A 595 8.74 -22.90 16.79
C THR A 595 10.23 -22.60 16.66
N HIS A 596 10.71 -22.45 15.43
CA HIS A 596 12.10 -22.10 15.15
C HIS A 596 12.41 -20.65 15.55
N ILE A 597 11.48 -19.72 15.29
CA ILE A 597 11.59 -18.33 15.77
C ILE A 597 11.59 -18.28 17.29
N ALA A 598 10.70 -19.04 17.94
CA ALA A 598 10.65 -19.13 19.39
C ALA A 598 11.95 -19.71 19.98
N THR A 599 12.65 -20.58 19.25
CA THR A 599 13.96 -21.11 19.65
C THR A 599 15.04 -20.02 19.65
N VAL A 600 15.07 -19.16 18.61
CA VAL A 600 15.96 -17.98 18.59
C VAL A 600 15.56 -16.96 19.65
N GLY A 601 14.27 -16.71 19.85
CA GLY A 601 13.76 -15.86 20.93
C GLY A 601 14.17 -16.37 22.31
N ARG A 602 14.14 -17.70 22.52
CA ARG A 602 14.64 -18.35 23.71
C ARG A 602 16.13 -18.16 23.90
N ALA A 603 16.94 -18.41 22.87
CA ALA A 603 18.38 -18.17 22.92
C ALA A 603 18.71 -16.72 23.32
N MET A 604 18.01 -15.73 22.76
CA MET A 604 18.24 -14.32 23.04
C MET A 604 17.80 -13.88 24.44
N SER A 605 16.83 -14.55 25.05
CA SER A 605 16.23 -14.18 26.34
C SER A 605 16.71 -15.01 27.53
N SER A 606 17.37 -16.14 27.30
CA SER A 606 18.01 -16.98 28.33
C SER A 606 19.34 -16.41 28.83
N TYR A 607 19.90 -17.06 29.86
CA TYR A 607 21.28 -16.85 30.30
C TYR A 607 22.28 -17.35 29.24
N GLU A 608 23.54 -16.93 29.37
CA GLU A 608 24.58 -17.15 28.36
C GLU A 608 24.94 -18.64 28.15
N ASP A 609 24.89 -19.43 29.22
CA ASP A 609 25.13 -20.88 29.24
C ASP A 609 24.04 -21.66 28.49
N GLU A 610 22.76 -21.44 28.84
CA GLU A 610 21.63 -22.05 28.15
C GLU A 610 21.56 -21.63 26.67
N ALA A 611 21.83 -20.35 26.40
CA ALA A 611 21.83 -19.83 25.05
C ALA A 611 22.97 -20.42 24.22
N TYR A 612 24.13 -20.68 24.83
CA TYR A 612 25.25 -21.33 24.17
C TYR A 612 24.91 -22.75 23.72
N GLU A 613 24.21 -23.54 24.55
CA GLU A 613 23.75 -24.87 24.15
C GLU A 613 22.81 -24.82 22.93
N ILE A 614 21.88 -23.85 22.91
CA ILE A 614 20.97 -23.66 21.78
C ILE A 614 21.74 -23.24 20.52
N MET A 615 22.64 -22.26 20.63
CA MET A 615 23.47 -21.81 19.51
C MET A 615 24.32 -22.95 18.93
N ARG A 616 24.86 -23.83 19.78
CA ARG A 616 25.61 -25.01 19.36
C ARG A 616 24.72 -26.04 18.68
N SER A 617 23.50 -26.27 19.17
CA SER A 617 22.56 -27.20 18.53
C SER A 617 22.11 -26.77 17.13
N LEU A 618 22.17 -25.46 16.85
CA LEU A 618 21.84 -24.84 15.57
C LEU A 618 23.07 -24.53 14.70
N ASP A 619 24.27 -24.96 15.12
CA ASP A 619 25.56 -24.68 14.48
C ASP A 619 25.80 -23.18 14.18
N VAL A 620 25.43 -22.29 15.10
CA VAL A 620 25.60 -20.84 14.90
C VAL A 620 27.07 -20.44 15.07
N ASP A 621 27.61 -19.69 14.10
CA ASP A 621 28.98 -19.15 14.15
C ASP A 621 29.01 -17.70 14.63
N TYR A 622 28.06 -16.88 14.14
CA TYR A 622 27.98 -15.45 14.43
C TYR A 622 26.59 -15.05 14.93
N VAL A 623 26.56 -14.07 15.83
CA VAL A 623 25.34 -13.47 16.36
C VAL A 623 25.34 -11.99 16.03
N LEU A 624 24.29 -11.51 15.36
CA LEU A 624 24.11 -10.11 15.02
C LEU A 624 23.02 -9.48 15.89
N VAL A 625 23.35 -8.37 16.55
CA VAL A 625 22.44 -7.60 17.40
C VAL A 625 22.50 -6.13 16.99
N VAL A 626 21.32 -5.49 16.93
CA VAL A 626 21.19 -4.05 16.68
C VAL A 626 21.01 -3.31 18.00
N PHE A 627 21.90 -2.34 18.26
CA PHE A 627 21.96 -1.55 19.47
C PHE A 627 21.88 -0.05 19.18
N GLY A 628 20.83 0.62 19.65
CA GLY A 628 20.58 2.04 19.36
C GLY A 628 21.06 3.03 20.42
N GLY A 629 21.71 2.56 21.49
CA GLY A 629 21.92 3.37 22.69
C GLY A 629 22.90 4.54 22.56
N VAL A 630 23.84 4.48 21.61
CA VAL A 630 24.79 5.59 21.32
C VAL A 630 24.14 6.68 20.47
N THR A 631 23.35 6.29 19.47
CA THR A 631 22.77 7.22 18.49
C THR A 631 21.39 7.73 18.90
N GLY A 632 20.72 7.04 19.84
CA GLY A 632 19.31 7.28 20.17
C GLY A 632 18.35 6.64 19.17
N TYR A 633 18.77 5.57 18.50
CA TYR A 633 17.92 4.85 17.56
C TYR A 633 16.87 4.02 18.33
N SER A 634 15.60 4.33 18.11
CA SER A 634 14.49 3.73 18.86
C SER A 634 14.09 2.33 18.39
N SER A 635 14.46 1.92 17.18
CA SER A 635 14.05 0.63 16.60
C SER A 635 15.14 -0.43 16.73
N ASP A 636 15.80 -0.48 17.89
CA ASP A 636 16.83 -1.45 18.19
C ASP A 636 16.26 -2.73 18.87
N ASP A 637 17.11 -3.73 19.09
CA ASP A 637 16.64 -5.05 19.55
C ASP A 637 16.23 -5.06 21.02
N ILE A 638 16.74 -4.14 21.85
CA ILE A 638 16.34 -4.02 23.25
C ILE A 638 14.89 -3.52 23.39
N ASN A 639 14.39 -2.66 22.49
CA ASN A 639 12.98 -2.26 22.49
C ASN A 639 12.06 -3.36 21.95
N LYS A 640 12.59 -4.23 21.08
CA LYS A 640 11.87 -5.40 20.55
C LYS A 640 11.98 -6.65 21.45
N PHE A 641 12.85 -6.62 22.46
CA PHE A 641 13.17 -7.75 23.31
C PHE A 641 11.95 -8.40 23.97
N LEU A 642 10.97 -7.60 24.40
CA LEU A 642 9.74 -8.12 25.01
C LEU A 642 8.94 -9.02 24.05
N TRP A 643 8.99 -8.77 22.74
CA TRP A 643 8.40 -9.65 21.75
C TRP A 643 9.16 -10.97 21.63
N MET A 644 10.48 -10.95 21.75
CA MET A 644 11.30 -12.17 21.77
C MET A 644 10.92 -13.06 22.97
N VAL A 645 10.71 -12.44 24.13
CA VAL A 645 10.26 -13.10 25.36
C VAL A 645 8.86 -13.69 25.20
N ARG A 646 7.89 -12.93 24.64
CA ARG A 646 6.51 -13.41 24.42
C ARG A 646 6.44 -14.56 23.42
N ILE A 647 7.19 -14.47 22.31
CA ILE A 647 7.21 -15.50 21.27
C ILE A 647 7.91 -16.76 21.79
N GLY A 648 9.05 -16.61 22.49
CA GLY A 648 9.76 -17.71 23.13
C GLY A 648 8.91 -18.39 24.21
N GLY A 649 8.32 -17.61 25.11
CA GLY A 649 7.48 -18.07 26.21
C GLY A 649 6.17 -18.74 25.78
N GLY A 650 5.61 -18.36 24.62
CA GLY A 650 4.41 -18.97 24.06
C GLY A 650 4.61 -20.42 23.62
N VAL A 651 5.84 -20.81 23.27
CA VAL A 651 6.18 -22.21 22.88
C VAL A 651 6.90 -22.93 24.02
N PHE A 652 7.81 -22.23 24.70
CA PHE A 652 8.63 -22.77 25.77
C PHE A 652 8.27 -22.11 27.12
N PRO A 653 7.56 -22.81 28.03
CA PRO A 653 7.10 -22.23 29.30
C PRO A 653 8.22 -21.91 30.31
N VAL A 654 9.48 -22.18 29.95
CA VAL A 654 10.68 -21.86 30.74
C VAL A 654 10.90 -20.35 30.85
N ILE A 655 10.43 -19.59 29.85
CA ILE A 655 10.56 -18.14 29.80
C ILE A 655 9.21 -17.53 30.15
N MET A 656 9.18 -16.72 31.21
CA MET A 656 7.99 -16.00 31.64
C MET A 656 8.21 -14.50 31.52
N GLU A 657 7.27 -13.78 30.89
CA GLU A 657 7.33 -12.32 30.73
C GLU A 657 7.48 -11.55 32.06
N PRO A 658 6.77 -11.91 33.15
CA PRO A 658 6.90 -11.21 34.44
C PRO A 658 8.32 -11.21 35.02
N ASP A 659 9.16 -12.19 34.69
CA ASP A 659 10.53 -12.29 35.23
C ASP A 659 11.44 -11.15 34.74
N TYR A 660 11.08 -10.50 33.63
CA TYR A 660 11.83 -9.39 33.03
C TYR A 660 11.29 -8.02 33.44
N LEU A 661 10.17 -7.98 34.17
CA LEU A 661 9.49 -6.75 34.57
C LEU A 661 9.62 -6.53 36.08
N VAL A 662 9.74 -5.28 36.51
CA VAL A 662 9.70 -4.90 37.93
C VAL A 662 8.50 -4.01 38.13
N ASN A 663 7.54 -4.43 38.97
CA ASN A 663 6.26 -3.75 39.18
C ASN A 663 5.46 -3.49 37.88
N GLY A 664 5.64 -4.35 36.87
CA GLY A 664 5.03 -4.19 35.54
C GLY A 664 5.75 -3.20 34.62
N GLU A 665 6.86 -2.59 35.05
CA GLU A 665 7.69 -1.72 34.24
C GLU A 665 8.87 -2.47 33.62
N TYR A 666 9.12 -2.21 32.33
CA TYR A 666 10.31 -2.68 31.61
C TYR A 666 11.43 -1.66 31.78
N ARG A 667 12.53 -2.07 32.42
CA ARG A 667 13.63 -1.20 32.82
C ARG A 667 14.99 -1.83 32.52
N VAL A 668 15.99 -0.98 32.34
CA VAL A 668 17.38 -1.33 31.97
C VAL A 668 18.41 -0.74 32.96
N ASP A 669 17.92 0.08 33.90
CA ASP A 669 18.72 0.72 34.94
C ASP A 669 19.02 -0.24 36.10
N LYS A 670 19.61 0.27 37.19
CA LYS A 670 19.93 -0.55 38.38
C LYS A 670 18.70 -1.19 39.01
N GLY A 671 17.51 -0.62 38.80
CA GLY A 671 16.23 -1.17 39.25
C GLY A 671 15.62 -2.22 38.31
N ALA A 672 16.31 -2.62 37.24
CA ALA A 672 15.86 -3.67 36.33
C ALA A 672 15.85 -5.05 37.00
N ALA A 673 15.03 -5.97 36.46
CA ALA A 673 14.97 -7.33 36.96
C ALA A 673 16.33 -8.03 36.82
N PRO A 674 16.77 -8.83 37.82
CA PRO A 674 18.04 -9.57 37.73
C PRO A 674 18.13 -10.49 36.51
N LYS A 675 17.00 -11.04 36.05
CA LYS A 675 16.95 -11.85 34.82
C LYS A 675 17.18 -11.01 33.57
N MET A 676 16.71 -9.76 33.54
CA MET A 676 16.96 -8.83 32.43
C MET A 676 18.43 -8.41 32.36
N LEU A 677 19.06 -8.10 33.50
CA LEU A 677 20.47 -7.66 33.54
C LEU A 677 21.47 -8.77 33.16
N ASN A 678 21.05 -10.03 33.28
CA ASN A 678 21.89 -11.21 33.03
C ASN A 678 21.51 -11.99 31.76
N CYS A 679 20.46 -11.59 31.04
CA CYS A 679 20.07 -12.25 29.80
C CYS A 679 21.11 -11.99 28.70
N LEU A 680 21.16 -12.90 27.72
CA LEU A 680 22.10 -12.82 26.61
C LEU A 680 21.96 -11.50 25.84
N MET A 681 20.73 -11.09 25.50
CA MET A 681 20.49 -9.86 24.74
C MET A 681 21.04 -8.60 25.44
N TYR A 682 20.86 -8.49 26.76
CA TYR A 682 21.41 -7.37 27.53
C TYR A 682 22.94 -7.39 27.49
N LYS A 683 23.55 -8.56 27.73
CA LYS A 683 25.00 -8.70 27.71
C LYS A 683 25.60 -8.35 26.34
N LEU A 684 24.99 -8.80 25.25
CA LEU A 684 25.46 -8.52 23.88
C LEU A 684 25.25 -7.06 23.48
N SER A 685 24.19 -6.40 23.94
CA SER A 685 23.95 -5.00 23.59
C SER A 685 24.89 -4.05 24.36
N TYR A 686 25.07 -4.30 25.66
CA TYR A 686 25.77 -3.40 26.58
C TYR A 686 27.24 -3.77 26.85
N TYR A 687 27.81 -4.75 26.13
CA TYR A 687 29.23 -5.10 26.25
C TYR A 687 30.13 -3.87 26.02
N ARG A 688 30.98 -3.55 27.01
CA ARG A 688 31.88 -2.38 27.07
C ARG A 688 31.19 -1.01 26.96
N PHE A 689 29.87 -0.94 27.07
CA PHE A 689 29.12 0.31 27.00
C PHE A 689 29.23 1.14 28.29
N GLY A 690 29.48 0.49 29.44
CA GLY A 690 29.63 1.17 30.73
C GLY A 690 30.81 2.13 30.83
N GLU A 691 31.82 1.98 29.97
CA GLU A 691 33.01 2.83 29.89
C GLU A 691 32.79 4.05 28.97
N LEU A 692 31.76 4.02 28.13
CA LEU A 692 31.53 5.02 27.10
C LEU A 692 30.71 6.20 27.64
N THR A 693 31.18 7.42 27.38
CA THR A 693 30.43 8.66 27.63
C THR A 693 29.69 9.06 26.36
N THR A 694 28.36 8.91 26.34
CA THR A 694 27.51 9.17 25.17
C THR A 694 27.03 10.63 25.06
N GLU A 695 26.86 11.32 26.19
CA GLU A 695 26.37 12.70 26.25
C GLU A 695 27.21 13.53 27.23
N TYR A 696 27.49 14.78 26.84
CA TYR A 696 28.25 15.71 27.68
C TYR A 696 27.44 16.07 28.94
N GLY A 697 28.02 15.85 30.12
CA GLY A 697 27.36 16.11 31.41
C GLY A 697 26.50 14.98 31.97
N LYS A 698 26.48 13.80 31.31
CA LYS A 698 25.84 12.58 31.82
C LYS A 698 26.88 11.57 32.33
N PRO A 699 26.52 10.66 33.25
CA PRO A 699 27.43 9.60 33.70
C PRO A 699 27.81 8.65 32.55
N PRO A 700 28.96 7.96 32.64
CA PRO A 700 29.35 6.95 31.67
C PRO A 700 28.37 5.77 31.68
N GLY A 701 28.10 5.19 30.50
CA GLY A 701 27.06 4.17 30.31
C GLY A 701 25.63 4.71 30.25
N TYR A 702 25.43 5.92 29.70
CA TYR A 702 24.11 6.50 29.53
C TYR A 702 23.49 6.10 28.18
N ASP A 703 22.34 5.42 28.21
CA ASP A 703 21.61 4.99 27.02
C ASP A 703 20.70 6.14 26.52
N ARG A 704 21.01 6.68 25.34
CA ARG A 704 20.26 7.80 24.75
C ARG A 704 18.89 7.41 24.20
N ALA A 705 18.68 6.14 23.86
CA ALA A 705 17.39 5.67 23.35
C ALA A 705 16.35 5.54 24.48
N ARG A 706 16.78 5.15 25.68
CA ARG A 706 15.91 5.05 26.88
C ARG A 706 15.99 6.23 27.84
N GLY A 707 17.05 7.04 27.75
CA GLY A 707 17.28 8.15 28.66
C GLY A 707 17.68 7.73 30.07
N VAL A 708 18.28 6.55 30.25
CA VAL A 708 18.66 6.00 31.56
C VAL A 708 20.13 5.57 31.62
N GLU A 709 20.70 5.58 32.82
CA GLU A 709 22.01 4.96 33.10
C GLU A 709 21.84 3.45 33.24
N ILE A 710 22.72 2.68 32.60
CA ILE A 710 22.66 1.21 32.64
C ILE A 710 22.86 0.66 34.07
N GLY A 711 22.16 -0.43 34.37
CA GLY A 711 22.27 -1.12 35.66
C GLY A 711 23.62 -1.81 35.87
N ASN A 712 24.04 -2.64 34.91
CA ASN A 712 25.31 -3.37 34.97
C ASN A 712 26.32 -2.77 33.99
N LYS A 713 27.40 -2.20 34.52
CA LYS A 713 28.46 -1.56 33.72
C LYS A 713 29.54 -2.52 33.26
N ASP A 714 29.81 -3.56 34.05
CA ASP A 714 30.90 -4.50 33.83
C ASP A 714 30.35 -5.83 33.30
N VAL A 715 29.99 -5.83 32.01
CA VAL A 715 29.52 -7.03 31.32
C VAL A 715 30.72 -7.83 30.79
N LYS A 716 30.84 -9.09 31.19
CA LYS A 716 31.81 -10.05 30.65
C LYS A 716 31.08 -11.14 29.85
N LEU A 717 31.69 -11.55 28.74
CA LEU A 717 31.22 -12.64 27.87
C LEU A 717 32.20 -13.81 28.01
N GLU A 718 31.67 -14.99 28.35
CA GLU A 718 32.44 -16.22 28.52
C GLU A 718 32.50 -17.00 27.20
N TYR A 719 31.34 -17.26 26.60
CA TYR A 719 31.18 -18.12 25.42
C TYR A 719 31.20 -17.36 24.09
N LEU A 720 31.13 -16.04 24.13
CA LEU A 720 31.10 -15.16 22.96
C LEU A 720 32.29 -14.20 22.98
N GLU A 721 32.72 -13.79 21.79
CA GLU A 721 33.72 -12.72 21.60
C GLU A 721 33.19 -11.67 20.62
N GLU A 722 33.52 -10.40 20.88
CA GLU A 722 33.19 -9.31 19.97
C GLU A 722 34.04 -9.43 18.70
N ALA A 723 33.39 -9.62 17.56
CA ALA A 723 34.06 -9.77 16.26
C ALA A 723 34.11 -8.45 15.50
N PHE A 724 33.01 -7.70 15.51
CA PHE A 724 32.90 -6.40 14.86
C PHE A 724 31.82 -5.53 15.50
N THR A 725 32.09 -4.23 15.63
CA THR A 725 31.11 -3.23 16.05
C THR A 725 31.27 -2.02 15.12
N THR A 726 30.15 -1.53 14.59
CA THR A 726 30.16 -0.43 13.60
C THR A 726 30.61 0.89 14.23
N SER A 727 30.95 1.87 13.38
CA SER A 727 31.41 3.19 13.80
C SER A 727 30.53 3.89 14.84
N ASN A 728 29.20 3.81 14.71
CA ASN A 728 28.26 4.43 15.66
C ASN A 728 27.60 3.41 16.61
N TRP A 729 28.14 2.19 16.68
CA TRP A 729 27.67 1.09 17.52
C TRP A 729 26.21 0.67 17.27
N ILE A 730 25.69 0.91 16.05
CA ILE A 730 24.32 0.51 15.68
C ILE A 730 24.21 -0.99 15.50
N VAL A 731 25.20 -1.62 14.86
CA VAL A 731 25.21 -3.06 14.63
C VAL A 731 26.44 -3.65 15.30
N ARG A 732 26.23 -4.74 16.03
CA ARG A 732 27.27 -5.49 16.74
C ARG A 732 27.23 -6.95 16.31
N ILE A 733 28.39 -7.49 15.98
CA ILE A 733 28.56 -8.87 15.53
C ILE A 733 29.49 -9.56 16.52
N TYR A 734 28.97 -10.64 17.10
CA TYR A 734 29.68 -11.51 18.02
C TYR A 734 29.97 -12.84 17.37
N LYS A 735 31.08 -13.46 17.73
CA LYS A 735 31.45 -14.81 17.30
C LYS A 735 31.28 -15.79 18.46
N VAL A 736 30.69 -16.94 18.17
CA VAL A 736 30.51 -18.04 19.13
C VAL A 736 31.84 -18.78 19.28
N LYS A 737 32.36 -18.88 20.50
CA LYS A 737 33.62 -19.58 20.76
C LYS A 737 33.46 -21.09 20.62
N PRO A 738 34.49 -21.80 20.14
CA PRO A 738 34.51 -23.26 20.22
C PRO A 738 34.45 -23.71 21.69
N PRO A 739 33.99 -24.95 21.94
CA PRO A 739 33.97 -25.49 23.30
C PRO A 739 35.37 -25.44 23.92
N ASN A 740 35.43 -25.16 25.22
CA ASN A 740 36.69 -25.09 25.95
C ASN A 740 37.48 -26.37 25.71
N ASN A 741 38.68 -26.21 25.15
CA ASN A 741 39.56 -27.33 24.87
C ASN A 741 40.04 -27.89 26.22
N ARG A 742 39.42 -28.99 26.68
CA ARG A 742 39.88 -29.72 27.86
C ARG A 742 41.02 -30.62 27.40
N TRP A 743 42.23 -30.33 27.85
CA TRP A 743 43.39 -31.19 27.72
C TRP A 743 43.31 -32.31 28.76
#